data_AF-A0AAV6TTK4-F1
#
_entry.id   AF-A0AAV6TTK4-F1
#
_cell.length_a   1.000
_cell.length_b   1.000
_cell.length_c   1.000
_cell.angle_alpha   90.00
_cell.angle_beta   90.00
_cell.angle_gamma   90.00
#
_symmetry.space_group_name_H-M   'P 1'
#
loop_
_entity.id
_entity.type
_entity.pdbx_description
1 polymer ?
#
loop_
_entity_poly.entity_id
_entity_poly.type
_entity_poly.pdbx_seq_one_letter_code
_entity_poly.pdbx_strand_id
1 'polypeptide(L)'
;MSRCSSSCLTLIVIPELESSSNEIIFTIPLCARESHEDIIPWKSGTTPSLSFHPTGSFSCEAKDSFRSTRCWRRLSTLRKGCSEEPKSGLWRLFRPPAWHPRGADMGGGDTTSPAKGGATQAADSDEAERIESWLDEHPDFVHSYFARKATRATVDSWLHGHASFTPSSPTHHAPRPAVTPPVRKISAHEFERGGTLRPILNTTAEGHHTFIAQPSLDEAGAPKSRSPSHEQELRALDERELIFELVKDICNDLEIRSLCHKILQNVSILTDADRCSLFLVRGDKGHRRLVSHVFDVSCSSTLDQQQGREEVSVPWGTGVVGFVAESRRPLNIPDCYKDCRFSSAVDQRTGYRTRSMLCMPILDSEGEVKGVAQIINKAQGKQPFDDADQKVFSRYLQFCGIGLRNAELYERSELENKRNQVLLDLARMVFEEQSTLEPIVHRILAHTQSLLQCQRCQILLLDDNTKTFSRVFDLDAKDTEKGDVRKSRCEGRFPINVGITGYVATTGEVLNIPNVLEDERFDPSVDKEDGFSHCSVLCMPIRNAAKKIVGVSQLINKRSGQPFTKNDEHIFEAFAIFCGLGIQNVQMYERACRAVAKTKVTLDVLSYHATAPLNEAARLSGVPVSPSHVYGLTDLKFNDFSLEEEQMLTASIRMFMDLDLIERFHIPYQCLCRWLLSVRKNYRQVTYHNWRHAFNVGQMMFAVLTVSKLWRVFGELETLALLIACLCHDLDHRGTNNSFQIKSCSPLAQLYSTSTMEHHHFDQCIMILNSEGNQILSHLSPEDYSHIVHVLEDAILATDLAVYFRRRSSFFNLVDMGSYDWDREDNRELLRGMLMTVCDIAAITKPWDIQRVIAELVASEFFQQGDIEKEQLKIQPIDMMDREKRDELPLMQVRFIDSICTPVYEAFAKISDTLCPLVEGVRSNRSEWLKLAEAQGDNT
;
A
#
# COMPACT_ATOMS: atom_id res chain seq x y z
N MET A 1 15.84 22.16 -29.26
CA MET A 1 14.60 21.38 -29.03
C MET A 1 14.96 20.14 -28.22
N SER A 2 14.85 20.24 -26.90
CA SER A 2 14.97 19.11 -25.96
C SER A 2 14.15 19.49 -24.72
N ARG A 3 13.00 18.84 -24.54
CA ARG A 3 12.14 19.01 -23.37
C ARG A 3 12.69 18.10 -22.26
N CYS A 4 13.12 18.70 -21.17
CA CYS A 4 13.41 18.00 -19.92
C CYS A 4 12.21 18.26 -18.98
N SER A 5 11.43 17.23 -18.69
CA SER A 5 10.34 17.26 -17.71
C SER A 5 10.87 16.71 -16.39
N SER A 6 11.14 17.60 -15.43
CA SER A 6 11.45 17.25 -14.05
C SER A 6 10.13 17.17 -13.27
N SER A 7 9.72 15.96 -12.92
CA SER A 7 8.53 15.67 -12.15
C SER A 7 8.76 16.00 -10.67
N CYS A 8 8.21 17.11 -10.17
CA CYS A 8 8.00 17.29 -8.73
C CYS A 8 6.79 16.43 -8.32
N LEU A 9 7.01 15.43 -7.47
CA LEU A 9 5.97 14.67 -6.80
C LEU A 9 5.30 15.55 -5.74
N THR A 10 4.21 16.22 -6.11
CA THR A 10 3.28 16.81 -5.16
C THR A 10 2.33 15.71 -4.66
N LEU A 11 2.43 15.34 -3.39
CA LEU A 11 1.46 14.47 -2.70
C LEU A 11 0.17 15.28 -2.51
N ILE A 12 -0.77 15.16 -3.44
CA ILE A 12 -2.11 15.75 -3.34
C ILE A 12 -3.08 14.64 -2.94
N VAL A 13 -3.48 14.62 -1.68
CA VAL A 13 -4.54 13.74 -1.16
C VAL A 13 -5.88 14.47 -1.33
N ILE A 14 -6.83 13.82 -1.99
CA ILE A 14 -8.16 14.35 -2.32
C ILE A 14 -9.16 13.92 -1.22
N PRO A 15 -9.92 14.83 -0.58
CA PRO A 15 -11.05 14.43 0.27
C PRO A 15 -12.31 14.21 -0.58
N GLU A 16 -12.91 13.03 -0.49
CA GLU A 16 -14.26 12.75 -0.98
C GLU A 16 -15.30 13.38 -0.05
N LEU A 17 -16.16 14.23 -0.61
CA LEU A 17 -17.46 14.60 -0.06
C LEU A 17 -18.51 13.67 -0.69
N GLU A 18 -18.92 12.62 0.02
CA GLU A 18 -20.29 12.12 -0.01
C GLU A 18 -20.55 11.22 1.20
N SER A 19 -21.62 11.53 1.91
CA SER A 19 -22.04 10.84 3.13
C SER A 19 -22.59 9.45 2.82
N SER A 20 -21.89 8.41 3.27
CA SER A 20 -22.54 7.19 3.74
C SER A 20 -21.59 6.45 4.67
N SER A 21 -22.08 6.18 5.88
CA SER A 21 -21.45 5.38 6.93
C SER A 21 -20.74 4.15 6.38
N ASN A 22 -19.49 3.91 6.78
CA ASN A 22 -18.97 2.56 7.02
C ASN A 22 -17.68 2.60 7.84
N GLU A 23 -17.72 1.88 8.96
CA GLU A 23 -16.57 1.55 9.80
C GLU A 23 -15.53 0.78 8.99
N ILE A 24 -14.27 1.20 9.07
CA ILE A 24 -13.13 0.42 8.57
C ILE A 24 -12.77 -0.60 9.65
N ILE A 25 -13.28 -1.83 9.51
CA ILE A 25 -12.81 -2.99 10.27
C ILE A 25 -11.58 -3.55 9.54
N PHE A 26 -10.39 -3.37 10.11
CA PHE A 26 -9.22 -4.17 9.75
C PHE A 26 -9.48 -5.63 10.14
N THR A 27 -9.80 -6.50 9.18
CA THR A 27 -9.80 -7.95 9.40
C THR A 27 -8.46 -8.52 8.92
N ILE A 28 -7.59 -8.83 9.88
CA ILE A 28 -6.40 -9.65 9.67
C ILE A 28 -6.89 -11.10 9.46
N PRO A 29 -6.48 -11.82 8.41
CA PRO A 29 -6.84 -13.23 8.27
C PRO A 29 -6.01 -14.06 9.25
N LEU A 30 -6.62 -14.42 10.37
CA LEU A 30 -6.12 -15.47 11.26
C LEU A 30 -6.36 -16.83 10.59
N CYS A 31 -5.26 -17.57 10.36
CA CYS A 31 -5.27 -19.01 10.09
C CYS A 31 -6.08 -19.75 11.18
N ALA A 32 -7.27 -20.23 10.84
CA ALA A 32 -7.99 -21.20 11.66
C ALA A 32 -7.48 -22.61 11.33
N ARG A 33 -6.90 -23.27 12.34
CA ARG A 33 -6.69 -24.72 12.37
C ARG A 33 -8.05 -25.41 12.48
N GLU A 34 -8.29 -26.37 11.60
CA GLU A 34 -9.36 -27.36 11.77
C GLU A 34 -9.04 -28.24 12.99
N SER A 35 -9.99 -28.33 13.92
CA SER A 35 -10.13 -29.45 14.85
C SER A 35 -11.53 -30.01 14.71
N HIS A 36 -11.59 -31.27 14.28
CA HIS A 36 -12.78 -32.11 14.28
C HIS A 36 -13.42 -32.18 15.67
N GLU A 37 -14.75 -32.07 15.75
CA GLU A 37 -15.64 -33.05 16.39
C GLU A 37 -17.14 -32.65 16.28
N ASP A 38 -17.96 -33.68 16.04
CA ASP A 38 -19.38 -33.88 16.38
C ASP A 38 -20.54 -33.21 15.62
N ILE A 39 -20.98 -33.95 14.59
CA ILE A 39 -22.35 -34.45 14.31
C ILE A 39 -23.49 -33.96 15.23
N ILE A 40 -24.57 -33.41 14.64
CA ILE A 40 -26.00 -33.78 14.78
C ILE A 40 -26.86 -32.98 13.75
N PRO A 41 -27.78 -33.60 12.97
CA PRO A 41 -28.58 -32.92 11.93
C PRO A 41 -30.07 -32.82 12.25
N TRP A 42 -30.73 -31.68 11.99
CA TRP A 42 -32.21 -31.56 11.90
C TRP A 42 -32.58 -30.48 10.85
N LYS A 43 -32.99 -30.85 9.63
CA LYS A 43 -34.37 -31.14 9.14
C LYS A 43 -35.33 -29.94 9.04
N SER A 44 -35.50 -29.48 7.78
CA SER A 44 -36.75 -29.35 6.99
C SER A 44 -37.99 -28.63 7.53
N GLY A 45 -38.56 -27.77 6.65
CA GLY A 45 -39.96 -27.36 6.61
C GLY A 45 -40.13 -25.86 6.88
N THR A 46 -40.94 -25.08 6.18
CA THR A 46 -41.97 -25.35 5.17
C THR A 46 -42.40 -23.97 4.64
N THR A 47 -42.61 -23.81 3.34
CA THR A 47 -43.42 -22.72 2.77
C THR A 47 -44.90 -22.92 3.16
N PRO A 48 -45.73 -21.87 3.14
CA PRO A 48 -46.55 -21.73 1.94
C PRO A 48 -46.77 -20.28 1.47
N SER A 49 -47.03 -20.23 0.17
CA SER A 49 -47.51 -19.17 -0.71
C SER A 49 -48.87 -18.56 -0.33
N LEU A 50 -49.09 -17.30 -0.67
CA LEU A 50 -50.38 -16.78 -1.16
C LEU A 50 -50.18 -15.52 -2.03
N SER A 51 -50.68 -15.60 -3.25
CA SER A 51 -50.76 -14.56 -4.28
C SER A 51 -52.03 -13.71 -4.11
N PHE A 52 -52.00 -12.44 -4.53
CA PHE A 52 -53.00 -11.78 -5.41
C PHE A 52 -52.62 -10.29 -5.65
N HIS A 53 -52.62 -9.89 -6.92
CA HIS A 53 -52.47 -8.53 -7.49
C HIS A 53 -53.79 -7.72 -7.40
N PRO A 54 -53.95 -6.53 -8.03
CA PRO A 54 -53.23 -5.24 -7.90
C PRO A 54 -54.24 -4.07 -7.73
N THR A 55 -53.79 -2.83 -7.46
CA THR A 55 -54.31 -1.53 -7.98
C THR A 55 -54.00 -0.35 -7.06
N GLY A 56 -53.65 0.81 -7.64
CA GLY A 56 -54.16 2.11 -7.15
C GLY A 56 -53.19 3.08 -6.47
N SER A 57 -52.58 3.94 -7.29
CA SER A 57 -52.45 5.41 -7.13
C SER A 57 -52.03 6.06 -5.79
N PHE A 58 -50.89 6.75 -5.87
CA PHE A 58 -50.52 8.06 -5.29
C PHE A 58 -51.55 8.78 -4.38
N SER A 59 -51.13 9.09 -3.14
CA SER A 59 -50.83 10.45 -2.64
C SER A 59 -50.74 10.44 -1.11
N CYS A 60 -49.63 10.92 -0.53
CA CYS A 60 -49.48 11.08 0.92
C CYS A 60 -49.74 12.54 1.32
N GLU A 61 -50.79 12.78 2.10
CA GLU A 61 -50.81 13.87 3.08
C GLU A 61 -51.46 13.41 4.41
N ALA A 62 -50.66 13.59 5.46
CA ALA A 62 -51.01 14.00 6.83
C ALA A 62 -51.85 13.12 7.78
N LYS A 63 -51.16 12.79 8.90
CA LYS A 63 -51.58 12.84 10.32
C LYS A 63 -52.22 11.62 11.02
N ASP A 64 -51.67 11.44 12.22
CA ASP A 64 -52.26 10.99 13.49
C ASP A 64 -52.25 9.50 13.91
N SER A 65 -51.49 9.30 15.01
CA SER A 65 -51.88 8.62 16.25
C SER A 65 -51.78 7.08 16.35
N PHE A 66 -51.03 6.56 17.32
CA PHE A 66 -51.53 6.15 18.65
C PHE A 66 -50.43 5.51 19.53
N ARG A 67 -50.47 5.92 20.80
CA ARG A 67 -50.04 5.27 22.06
C ARG A 67 -49.50 3.82 22.04
N SER A 68 -48.46 3.57 22.83
CA SER A 68 -48.43 2.63 23.99
C SER A 68 -46.98 2.21 24.34
N THR A 69 -46.36 2.73 25.40
CA THR A 69 -46.17 2.14 26.76
C THR A 69 -45.24 0.93 26.96
N ARG A 70 -44.22 1.15 27.82
CA ARG A 70 -43.47 0.25 28.76
C ARG A 70 -42.49 -0.75 28.14
N CYS A 71 -41.28 -1.00 28.67
CA CYS A 71 -40.55 -0.73 29.93
C CYS A 71 -39.16 -0.15 29.57
N TRP A 72 -38.46 0.68 30.35
CA TRP A 72 -37.77 0.36 31.61
C TRP A 72 -37.68 1.59 32.53
N ARG A 73 -38.23 1.45 33.76
CA ARG A 73 -37.80 2.09 35.03
C ARG A 73 -37.09 0.96 35.80
N ARG A 74 -36.17 1.11 36.75
CA ARG A 74 -35.79 2.16 37.72
C ARG A 74 -34.51 1.58 38.37
N LEU A 75 -33.53 2.38 38.79
CA LEU A 75 -33.44 2.80 40.19
C LEU A 75 -32.34 3.85 40.33
N SER A 76 -32.74 5.06 40.74
CA SER A 76 -31.91 6.00 41.46
C SER A 76 -32.57 6.18 42.83
N THR A 77 -31.89 5.79 43.91
CA THR A 77 -31.98 6.41 45.24
C THR A 77 -31.01 5.71 46.18
N LEU A 78 -29.96 6.41 46.60
CA LEU A 78 -29.59 6.58 48.01
C LEU A 78 -28.47 7.64 48.10
N ARG A 79 -28.88 8.87 48.41
CA ARG A 79 -28.03 9.91 49.01
C ARG A 79 -28.70 10.30 50.34
N LYS A 80 -27.99 10.05 51.44
CA LYS A 80 -28.14 10.57 52.83
C LYS A 80 -27.23 9.66 53.67
N GLY A 81 -26.25 10.09 54.45
CA GLY A 81 -25.72 11.40 54.82
C GLY A 81 -24.80 11.15 56.02
N CYS A 82 -23.68 11.85 56.12
CA CYS A 82 -23.08 12.27 57.38
C CYS A 82 -21.96 13.26 57.09
N SER A 83 -22.08 14.40 57.76
CA SER A 83 -21.09 15.44 57.98
C SER A 83 -19.83 14.89 58.63
N GLU A 84 -18.66 15.44 58.26
CA GLU A 84 -17.62 15.93 59.19
C GLU A 84 -16.40 16.40 58.38
N GLU A 85 -16.02 17.67 58.53
CA GLU A 85 -14.60 18.04 58.39
C GLU A 85 -13.83 17.41 59.57
N PRO A 86 -12.56 17.00 59.38
CA PRO A 86 -11.49 17.91 59.75
C PRO A 86 -10.23 17.87 58.86
N LYS A 87 -9.65 19.06 58.67
CA LYS A 87 -8.25 19.44 58.88
C LYS A 87 -7.12 18.45 58.52
N SER A 88 -6.20 19.01 57.72
CA SER A 88 -4.73 18.95 57.86
C SER A 88 -4.00 17.61 57.71
N GLY A 89 -3.04 17.59 56.77
CA GLY A 89 -1.74 16.95 57.00
C GLY A 89 -1.24 16.09 55.86
N LEU A 90 -0.01 16.39 55.43
CA LEU A 90 0.94 15.49 54.76
C LEU A 90 0.77 15.28 53.24
N TRP A 91 1.14 16.30 52.47
CA TRP A 91 1.96 16.10 51.27
C TRP A 91 3.09 17.13 51.24
N ARG A 92 4.25 16.75 51.78
CA ARG A 92 5.55 17.37 51.53
C ARG A 92 6.52 16.26 51.12
N LEU A 93 7.37 16.60 50.14
CA LEU A 93 8.54 15.87 49.61
C LEU A 93 8.12 14.74 48.63
N PHE A 94 8.50 14.72 47.35
CA PHE A 94 9.76 15.10 46.70
C PHE A 94 9.53 15.68 45.28
N ARG A 95 10.32 16.71 44.92
CA ARG A 95 10.61 17.11 43.53
C ARG A 95 11.77 16.25 43.00
N PRO A 96 11.77 15.79 41.74
CA PRO A 96 13.00 15.39 41.06
C PRO A 96 13.76 16.63 40.52
N PRO A 97 15.11 16.66 40.59
CA PRO A 97 15.92 17.74 40.03
C PRO A 97 16.18 17.57 38.53
N ALA A 98 16.38 18.71 37.87
CA ALA A 98 16.56 18.89 36.44
C ALA A 98 17.83 18.24 35.87
N TRP A 99 17.73 17.74 34.64
CA TRP A 99 18.83 17.32 33.77
C TRP A 99 19.36 18.51 32.95
N HIS A 100 20.68 18.70 32.92
CA HIS A 100 21.40 19.55 31.97
C HIS A 100 22.30 18.67 31.09
N PRO A 101 22.29 18.81 29.75
CA PRO A 101 23.24 18.13 28.88
C PRO A 101 24.49 19.00 28.66
N ARG A 102 25.69 18.42 28.78
CA ARG A 102 26.92 18.98 28.19
C ARG A 102 27.42 18.05 27.10
N GLY A 103 27.66 18.62 25.92
CA GLY A 103 28.48 18.04 24.87
C GLY A 103 29.86 18.70 24.82
N ALA A 104 30.84 17.87 24.46
CA ALA A 104 32.12 18.10 23.76
C ALA A 104 33.01 19.31 24.10
N ASP A 105 34.28 19.01 24.44
CA ASP A 105 35.42 19.78 23.92
C ASP A 105 36.65 18.88 23.67
N MET A 106 37.44 19.27 22.67
CA MET A 106 38.58 18.57 22.06
C MET A 106 39.94 18.98 22.67
N GLY A 107 40.92 18.05 22.69
CA GLY A 107 42.32 18.38 22.36
C GLY A 107 43.41 18.15 23.42
N GLY A 108 44.23 17.11 23.19
CA GLY A 108 45.71 17.20 23.24
C GLY A 108 46.46 16.75 24.52
N GLY A 109 47.34 15.76 24.35
CA GLY A 109 48.67 15.78 25.00
C GLY A 109 48.93 14.88 26.21
N ASP A 110 49.33 13.63 25.91
CA ASP A 110 50.47 12.90 26.46
C ASP A 110 50.53 12.39 27.94
N THR A 111 51.11 11.19 28.06
CA THR A 111 51.67 10.50 29.24
C THR A 111 50.79 9.65 30.19
N THR A 112 50.98 8.33 30.06
CA THR A 112 51.07 7.27 31.10
C THR A 112 49.86 6.93 32.00
N SER A 113 49.37 5.69 31.81
CA SER A 113 48.59 4.80 32.72
C SER A 113 49.09 4.78 34.19
N PRO A 114 48.33 4.29 35.23
CA PRO A 114 47.29 3.24 35.13
C PRO A 114 46.04 3.30 36.08
N ALA A 115 45.01 2.55 35.63
CA ALA A 115 44.06 1.71 36.38
C ALA A 115 43.22 2.27 37.55
N LYS A 116 41.88 2.35 37.31
CA LYS A 116 40.80 1.89 38.21
C LYS A 116 39.44 1.99 37.49
N GLY A 117 38.87 0.87 37.06
CA GLY A 117 37.50 0.79 36.51
C GLY A 117 36.82 -0.47 37.00
N GLY A 118 35.72 -0.33 37.75
CA GLY A 118 34.96 -1.46 38.29
C GLY A 118 33.97 -1.09 39.39
N ALA A 119 33.16 -0.03 39.20
CA ALA A 119 32.09 0.29 40.16
C ALA A 119 30.82 0.94 39.59
N THR A 120 30.78 1.35 38.32
CA THR A 120 29.65 2.13 37.76
C THR A 120 28.63 1.36 36.92
N GLN A 121 28.83 0.06 36.64
CA GLN A 121 27.90 -0.72 35.78
C GLN A 121 26.82 -1.50 36.55
N ALA A 122 26.92 -1.65 37.86
CA ALA A 122 25.97 -2.46 38.64
C ALA A 122 24.74 -1.67 39.15
N ALA A 123 24.80 -0.34 39.18
CA ALA A 123 23.71 0.49 39.72
C ALA A 123 22.60 0.79 38.68
N ASP A 124 22.93 0.81 37.38
CA ASP A 124 21.98 1.10 36.31
C ASP A 124 21.06 -0.10 35.96
N SER A 125 21.45 -1.35 36.29
CA SER A 125 20.59 -2.52 35.98
C SER A 125 19.43 -2.68 36.96
N ASP A 126 19.63 -2.37 38.25
CA ASP A 126 18.61 -2.52 39.29
C ASP A 126 17.47 -1.49 39.15
N GLU A 127 17.76 -0.31 38.59
CA GLU A 127 16.76 0.73 38.32
C GLU A 127 15.93 0.39 37.07
N ALA A 128 16.56 -0.18 36.04
CA ALA A 128 15.88 -0.67 34.85
C ALA A 128 14.89 -1.81 35.16
N GLU A 129 15.29 -2.80 35.97
CA GLU A 129 14.41 -3.91 36.37
C GLU A 129 13.21 -3.42 37.19
N ARG A 130 13.39 -2.42 38.05
CA ARG A 130 12.28 -1.81 38.81
C ARG A 130 11.29 -1.09 37.92
N ILE A 131 11.77 -0.39 36.90
CA ILE A 131 10.91 0.32 35.94
C ILE A 131 10.15 -0.70 35.08
N GLU A 132 10.81 -1.75 34.60
CA GLU A 132 10.16 -2.82 33.84
C GLU A 132 9.07 -3.51 34.67
N SER A 133 9.36 -3.88 35.92
CA SER A 133 8.37 -4.48 36.82
C SER A 133 7.17 -3.55 37.08
N TRP A 134 7.38 -2.23 37.19
CA TRP A 134 6.29 -1.29 37.40
C TRP A 134 5.43 -1.11 36.14
N LEU A 135 6.05 -1.12 34.95
CA LEU A 135 5.35 -1.03 33.67
C LEU A 135 4.49 -2.28 33.42
N ASP A 136 4.99 -3.47 33.76
CA ASP A 136 4.24 -4.72 33.66
C ASP A 136 3.03 -4.75 34.61
N GLU A 137 3.13 -4.11 35.77
CA GLU A 137 2.03 -3.99 36.73
C GLU A 137 0.95 -2.93 36.34
N HIS A 138 1.24 -2.04 35.38
CA HIS A 138 0.35 -0.93 34.99
C HIS A 138 0.01 -0.90 33.48
N PRO A 139 -0.60 -1.96 32.93
CA PRO A 139 -0.79 -2.14 31.48
C PRO A 139 -1.66 -1.04 30.83
N ASP A 140 -2.67 -0.52 31.54
CA ASP A 140 -3.55 0.52 31.00
C ASP A 140 -2.82 1.86 30.81
N PHE A 141 -1.92 2.20 31.74
CA PHE A 141 -1.06 3.39 31.62
C PHE A 141 -0.07 3.22 30.47
N VAL A 142 0.56 2.06 30.38
CA VAL A 142 1.52 1.71 29.32
C VAL A 142 0.87 1.80 27.94
N HIS A 143 -0.32 1.21 27.79
CA HIS A 143 -1.08 1.26 26.54
C HIS A 143 -1.47 2.70 26.16
N SER A 144 -1.97 3.48 27.12
CA SER A 144 -2.32 4.90 26.90
C SER A 144 -1.10 5.77 26.57
N TYR A 145 0.06 5.48 27.16
CA TYR A 145 1.29 6.21 26.95
C TYR A 145 1.87 5.92 25.57
N PHE A 146 2.02 4.64 25.20
CA PHE A 146 2.53 4.26 23.88
C PHE A 146 1.58 4.67 22.74
N ALA A 147 0.26 4.58 22.92
CA ALA A 147 -0.70 5.08 21.93
C ALA A 147 -0.55 6.59 21.65
N ARG A 148 -0.06 7.38 22.62
CA ARG A 148 0.11 8.84 22.49
C ARG A 148 1.52 9.28 22.09
N LYS A 149 2.53 8.46 22.36
CA LYS A 149 3.95 8.89 22.30
C LYS A 149 4.86 7.95 21.50
N ALA A 150 4.44 6.73 21.16
CA ALA A 150 5.27 5.83 20.35
C ALA A 150 5.38 6.36 18.92
N THR A 151 6.61 6.46 18.42
CA THR A 151 6.87 6.76 17.00
C THR A 151 7.24 5.47 16.27
N ARG A 152 7.04 5.44 14.95
CA ARG A 152 7.39 4.28 14.11
C ARG A 152 8.86 3.85 14.29
N ALA A 153 9.77 4.81 14.41
CA ALA A 153 11.19 4.54 14.67
C ALA A 153 11.45 3.84 16.03
N THR A 154 10.68 4.16 17.07
CA THR A 154 10.78 3.52 18.38
C THR A 154 10.36 2.05 18.32
N VAL A 155 9.29 1.76 17.59
CA VAL A 155 8.75 0.41 17.41
C VAL A 155 9.70 -0.44 16.55
N ASP A 156 10.20 0.13 15.46
CA ASP A 156 11.13 -0.56 14.57
C ASP A 156 12.44 -0.91 15.30
N SER A 157 12.99 0.00 16.11
CA SER A 157 14.19 -0.25 16.92
C SER A 157 13.99 -1.36 17.96
N TRP A 158 12.82 -1.38 18.63
CA TRP A 158 12.47 -2.44 19.59
C TRP A 158 12.35 -3.82 18.92
N LEU A 159 11.69 -3.89 17.75
CA LEU A 159 11.57 -5.12 16.96
C LEU A 159 12.93 -5.65 16.48
N HIS A 160 13.84 -4.76 16.08
CA HIS A 160 15.19 -5.13 15.69
C HIS A 160 16.03 -5.64 16.88
N GLY A 161 15.85 -5.06 18.07
CA GLY A 161 16.56 -5.49 19.29
C GLY A 161 16.12 -6.85 19.84
N HIS A 162 14.86 -7.23 19.66
CA HIS A 162 14.28 -8.46 20.22
C HIS A 162 14.21 -9.63 19.22
N ALA A 163 14.59 -9.42 17.95
CA ALA A 163 14.63 -10.47 16.93
C ALA A 163 15.82 -11.44 17.07
N SER A 164 16.79 -11.17 17.96
CA SER A 164 18.04 -11.92 18.07
C SER A 164 18.34 -12.42 19.50
N PHE A 165 17.55 -13.35 20.03
CA PHE A 165 17.97 -14.21 21.14
C PHE A 165 17.26 -15.59 21.09
N THR A 166 18.02 -16.64 20.78
CA THR A 166 17.67 -18.04 21.11
C THR A 166 18.57 -18.49 22.27
N PRO A 167 18.02 -19.00 23.40
CA PRO A 167 18.83 -19.34 24.57
C PRO A 167 19.62 -20.65 24.35
N SER A 168 20.91 -20.61 24.66
CA SER A 168 21.84 -21.73 24.72
C SER A 168 21.93 -22.33 26.13
N SER A 169 21.91 -23.66 26.28
CA SER A 169 22.61 -24.47 27.32
C SER A 169 22.26 -25.96 27.20
N PRO A 170 23.03 -26.91 27.79
CA PRO A 170 24.48 -27.10 27.77
C PRO A 170 24.88 -28.53 27.32
N THR A 171 26.16 -28.76 27.04
CA THR A 171 26.76 -30.04 26.62
C THR A 171 26.81 -31.11 27.72
N HIS A 172 26.35 -32.35 27.45
CA HIS A 172 27.12 -33.61 27.63
C HIS A 172 26.33 -34.89 27.22
N HIS A 173 27.06 -35.80 26.54
CA HIS A 173 26.79 -37.22 26.21
C HIS A 173 25.94 -37.58 24.96
N ALA A 174 26.62 -38.16 23.95
CA ALA A 174 26.06 -38.91 22.81
C ALA A 174 25.41 -40.23 23.26
N PRO A 175 24.36 -40.81 22.60
CA PRO A 175 24.49 -41.33 21.21
C PRO A 175 23.21 -41.36 20.30
N ARG A 176 23.47 -41.60 19.00
CA ARG A 176 22.61 -42.04 17.85
C ARG A 176 21.74 -41.01 17.09
N PRO A 177 21.85 -40.94 15.74
CA PRO A 177 20.94 -40.12 14.93
C PRO A 177 19.67 -40.90 14.56
N ALA A 178 18.51 -40.39 14.99
CA ALA A 178 17.23 -40.69 14.38
C ALA A 178 16.91 -39.58 13.35
N VAL A 179 16.61 -39.97 12.12
CA VAL A 179 16.29 -39.08 11.00
C VAL A 179 14.90 -38.46 11.24
N THR A 180 14.84 -37.14 11.38
CA THR A 180 13.61 -36.35 11.21
C THR A 180 13.77 -35.44 9.99
N PRO A 181 12.74 -35.28 9.12
CA PRO A 181 12.85 -34.45 7.93
C PRO A 181 12.87 -32.95 8.30
N PRO A 182 13.59 -32.09 7.56
CA PRO A 182 13.63 -30.67 7.87
C PRO A 182 12.33 -29.98 7.42
N VAL A 183 11.68 -29.28 8.37
CA VAL A 183 10.59 -28.33 8.09
C VAL A 183 11.18 -26.92 8.05
N ARG A 184 10.94 -26.16 6.98
CA ARG A 184 11.39 -24.76 6.83
C ARG A 184 10.35 -23.82 7.44
N LYS A 185 10.76 -22.93 8.35
CA LYS A 185 10.00 -21.72 8.73
C LYS A 185 10.63 -20.53 7.99
N ILE A 186 9.88 -19.90 7.09
CA ILE A 186 10.32 -18.71 6.35
C ILE A 186 9.83 -17.48 7.11
N SER A 187 10.71 -16.50 7.35
CA SER A 187 10.38 -15.21 7.95
C SER A 187 9.89 -14.24 6.86
N ALA A 188 8.91 -13.40 7.20
CA ALA A 188 8.32 -12.40 6.29
C ALA A 188 9.37 -11.45 5.67
N HIS A 189 10.50 -11.23 6.36
CA HIS A 189 11.57 -10.35 5.90
C HIS A 189 12.36 -10.90 4.69
N GLU A 190 12.31 -12.21 4.39
CA GLU A 190 12.96 -12.78 3.20
C GLU A 190 12.12 -12.62 1.91
N PHE A 191 10.84 -12.26 2.01
CA PHE A 191 9.92 -12.15 0.87
C PHE A 191 9.97 -10.76 0.18
N GLU A 192 10.35 -9.70 0.91
CA GLU A 192 10.26 -8.31 0.43
C GLU A 192 11.45 -7.85 -0.41
N ARG A 193 12.62 -8.49 -0.31
CA ARG A 193 13.74 -8.23 -1.23
C ARG A 193 13.68 -9.25 -2.36
N GLY A 194 12.97 -8.90 -3.44
CA GLY A 194 12.72 -9.68 -4.67
C GLY A 194 13.92 -10.37 -5.31
N GLY A 195 14.51 -11.35 -4.63
CA GLY A 195 15.62 -12.18 -5.05
C GLY A 195 15.15 -13.61 -5.21
N THR A 196 15.45 -14.20 -6.36
CA THR A 196 15.46 -15.65 -6.59
C THR A 196 15.96 -16.41 -5.36
N LEU A 197 15.16 -17.36 -4.87
CA LEU A 197 15.49 -18.29 -3.78
C LEU A 197 16.96 -18.75 -3.91
N ARG A 198 17.82 -18.40 -2.95
CA ARG A 198 19.20 -18.92 -2.94
C ARG A 198 19.16 -20.45 -2.78
N PRO A 199 19.98 -21.21 -3.55
CA PRO A 199 20.01 -22.67 -3.47
C PRO A 199 20.55 -23.14 -2.10
N ILE A 200 20.08 -24.31 -1.67
CA ILE A 200 20.45 -24.96 -0.41
C ILE A 200 21.96 -25.29 -0.45
N LEU A 201 22.72 -24.74 0.50
CA LEU A 201 24.13 -25.07 0.72
C LEU A 201 24.24 -26.14 1.80
N ASN A 202 25.04 -27.17 1.56
CA ASN A 202 25.43 -28.12 2.59
C ASN A 202 26.94 -27.96 2.85
N THR A 203 27.36 -27.97 4.11
CA THR A 203 28.76 -27.92 4.52
C THR A 203 29.17 -29.34 4.91
N THR A 204 30.16 -29.92 4.23
CA THR A 204 30.74 -31.20 4.66
C THR A 204 31.52 -31.01 5.97
N ALA A 205 31.82 -32.10 6.68
CA ALA A 205 32.54 -32.07 7.96
C ALA A 205 33.94 -31.40 7.90
N GLU A 206 34.44 -31.10 6.70
CA GLU A 206 35.72 -30.43 6.45
C GLU A 206 35.58 -28.97 5.96
N GLY A 207 34.39 -28.36 6.07
CA GLY A 207 34.23 -26.92 5.91
C GLY A 207 34.18 -26.38 4.46
N HIS A 208 34.01 -27.23 3.45
CA HIS A 208 33.78 -26.77 2.07
C HIS A 208 32.28 -26.64 1.75
N HIS A 209 31.92 -25.51 1.15
CA HIS A 209 30.57 -25.22 0.67
C HIS A 209 30.34 -25.89 -0.69
N THR A 210 29.33 -26.75 -0.80
CA THR A 210 28.88 -27.29 -2.09
C THR A 210 27.40 -26.97 -2.33
N PHE A 211 27.07 -26.58 -3.57
CA PHE A 211 25.71 -26.28 -4.02
C PHE A 211 24.93 -27.58 -4.23
N ILE A 212 23.64 -27.63 -3.86
CA ILE A 212 22.72 -28.53 -4.56
C ILE A 212 22.54 -27.94 -5.96
N ALA A 213 23.30 -28.46 -6.92
CA ALA A 213 23.04 -28.19 -8.32
C ALA A 213 21.62 -28.70 -8.66
N GLN A 214 20.78 -27.85 -9.25
CA GLN A 214 19.87 -28.36 -10.27
C GLN A 214 20.77 -29.02 -11.32
N PRO A 215 20.50 -30.25 -11.78
CA PRO A 215 21.26 -30.78 -12.89
C PRO A 215 21.05 -29.81 -14.05
N SER A 216 22.17 -29.26 -14.55
CA SER A 216 22.20 -28.59 -15.83
C SER A 216 21.54 -29.50 -16.86
N LEU A 217 20.72 -28.92 -17.75
CA LEU A 217 20.09 -29.64 -18.87
C LEU A 217 21.11 -30.23 -19.87
N ASP A 218 22.41 -30.07 -19.64
CA ASP A 218 23.51 -30.70 -20.38
C ASP A 218 24.22 -31.84 -19.59
N GLU A 219 23.79 -32.13 -18.36
CA GLU A 219 24.20 -33.32 -17.59
C GLU A 219 22.99 -34.15 -17.13
N ALA A 220 21.88 -34.11 -17.89
CA ALA A 220 21.03 -35.28 -18.00
C ALA A 220 21.88 -36.37 -18.67
N GLY A 221 22.65 -37.10 -17.85
CA GLY A 221 23.39 -38.25 -18.31
C GLY A 221 22.46 -39.07 -19.17
N ALA A 222 22.82 -39.21 -20.46
CA ALA A 222 22.19 -40.15 -21.37
C ALA A 222 21.86 -41.42 -20.57
N PRO A 223 20.66 -42.01 -20.70
CA PRO A 223 20.24 -43.12 -19.86
C PRO A 223 21.38 -44.13 -19.87
N LYS A 224 22.09 -44.24 -18.73
CA LYS A 224 23.22 -45.16 -18.64
C LYS A 224 22.59 -46.52 -18.78
N SER A 225 22.66 -47.07 -20.00
CA SER A 225 22.43 -48.48 -20.26
C SER A 225 23.09 -49.23 -19.11
N ARG A 226 22.31 -49.97 -18.31
CA ARG A 226 22.88 -50.84 -17.27
C ARG A 226 23.96 -51.67 -17.98
N SER A 227 25.22 -51.50 -17.56
CA SER A 227 26.29 -52.28 -18.13
C SER A 227 26.04 -53.74 -17.76
N PRO A 228 26.39 -54.72 -18.61
CA PRO A 228 26.28 -56.14 -18.28
C PRO A 228 27.00 -56.51 -16.96
N SER A 229 27.99 -55.71 -16.55
CA SER A 229 28.69 -55.85 -15.26
C SER A 229 27.78 -55.56 -14.06
N HIS A 230 26.89 -54.58 -14.15
CA HIS A 230 26.02 -54.19 -13.04
C HIS A 230 24.88 -55.18 -12.82
N GLU A 231 24.39 -55.83 -13.89
CA GLU A 231 23.45 -56.96 -13.76
C GLU A 231 24.08 -58.17 -13.07
N GLN A 232 25.36 -58.43 -13.32
CA GLN A 232 26.11 -59.52 -12.65
C GLN A 232 26.37 -59.20 -11.18
N GLU A 233 26.64 -57.94 -10.84
CA GLU A 233 26.78 -57.48 -9.45
C GLU A 233 25.45 -57.58 -8.68
N LEU A 234 24.34 -57.15 -9.28
CA LEU A 234 23.01 -57.24 -8.65
C LEU A 234 22.59 -58.70 -8.40
N ARG A 235 22.94 -59.62 -9.30
CA ARG A 235 22.68 -61.05 -9.14
C ARG A 235 23.56 -61.74 -8.09
N ALA A 236 24.62 -61.08 -7.62
CA ALA A 236 25.53 -61.61 -6.59
C ALA A 236 25.13 -61.18 -5.15
N LEU A 237 24.15 -60.29 -5.01
CA LEU A 237 23.67 -59.80 -3.72
C LEU A 237 22.68 -60.78 -3.05
N ASP A 238 22.60 -60.73 -1.72
CA ASP A 238 21.56 -61.44 -0.98
C ASP A 238 20.17 -60.87 -1.31
N GLU A 239 19.10 -61.68 -1.23
CA GLU A 239 17.74 -61.29 -1.62
C GLU A 239 17.28 -59.99 -0.94
N ARG A 240 17.69 -59.78 0.31
CA ARG A 240 17.35 -58.57 1.09
C ARG A 240 18.10 -57.34 0.60
N GLU A 241 19.38 -57.48 0.27
CA GLU A 241 20.21 -56.39 -0.24
C GLU A 241 19.80 -56.00 -1.65
N LEU A 242 19.49 -57.00 -2.49
CA LEU A 242 18.96 -56.78 -3.84
C LEU A 242 17.63 -56.02 -3.79
N ILE A 243 16.64 -56.45 -2.99
CA ILE A 243 15.37 -55.73 -2.87
C ILE A 243 15.62 -54.28 -2.39
N PHE A 244 16.53 -54.07 -1.44
CA PHE A 244 16.81 -52.73 -0.93
C PHE A 244 17.41 -51.79 -1.99
N GLU A 245 18.39 -52.25 -2.76
CA GLU A 245 18.97 -51.47 -3.87
C GLU A 245 17.93 -51.19 -4.98
N LEU A 246 17.08 -52.17 -5.31
CA LEU A 246 16.01 -51.98 -6.29
C LEU A 246 14.89 -51.05 -5.80
N VAL A 247 14.63 -50.99 -4.49
CA VAL A 247 13.70 -50.05 -3.87
C VAL A 247 14.27 -48.62 -3.90
N LYS A 248 15.58 -48.48 -3.67
CA LYS A 248 16.26 -47.17 -3.75
C LYS A 248 16.20 -46.57 -5.15
N ASP A 249 16.29 -47.39 -6.20
CA ASP A 249 16.17 -46.94 -7.59
C ASP A 249 14.76 -46.41 -7.93
N ILE A 250 13.70 -47.09 -7.48
CA ILE A 250 12.31 -46.67 -7.74
C ILE A 250 11.86 -45.48 -6.89
N CYS A 251 12.33 -45.35 -5.65
CA CYS A 251 11.91 -44.27 -4.75
C CYS A 251 12.43 -42.89 -5.18
N ASN A 252 13.50 -42.85 -5.99
CA ASN A 252 14.09 -41.61 -6.50
C ASN A 252 13.51 -41.17 -7.84
N ASP A 253 12.61 -41.96 -8.45
CA ASP A 253 12.00 -41.63 -9.73
C ASP A 253 10.59 -41.07 -9.55
N LEU A 254 10.37 -39.86 -10.05
CA LEU A 254 9.10 -39.15 -9.96
C LEU A 254 8.33 -39.14 -11.29
N GLU A 255 8.96 -39.57 -12.38
CA GLU A 255 8.30 -39.63 -13.69
C GLU A 255 7.61 -40.99 -13.87
N ILE A 256 6.29 -40.98 -14.01
CA ILE A 256 5.48 -42.22 -14.06
C ILE A 256 5.99 -43.20 -15.14
N ARG A 257 6.34 -42.72 -16.34
CA ARG A 257 6.80 -43.58 -17.44
C ARG A 257 8.15 -44.23 -17.15
N SER A 258 9.13 -43.45 -16.68
CA SER A 258 10.45 -43.94 -16.27
C SER A 258 10.33 -44.93 -15.11
N LEU A 259 9.55 -44.58 -14.09
CA LEU A 259 9.27 -45.41 -12.94
C LEU A 259 8.61 -46.75 -13.34
N CYS A 260 7.61 -46.74 -14.22
CA CYS A 260 6.98 -47.97 -14.71
C CYS A 260 7.97 -48.92 -15.38
N HIS A 261 8.88 -48.38 -16.20
CA HIS A 261 9.91 -49.18 -16.88
C HIS A 261 10.91 -49.77 -15.88
N LYS A 262 11.43 -48.98 -14.93
CA LYS A 262 12.33 -49.46 -13.87
C LYS A 262 11.68 -50.54 -13.01
N ILE A 263 10.42 -50.36 -12.61
CA ILE A 263 9.65 -51.38 -11.88
C ILE A 263 9.65 -52.69 -12.66
N LEU A 264 9.35 -52.64 -13.96
CA LEU A 264 9.28 -53.84 -14.80
C LEU A 264 10.64 -54.50 -15.03
N GLN A 265 11.73 -53.73 -15.20
CA GLN A 265 13.08 -54.28 -15.30
C GLN A 265 13.50 -54.98 -14.00
N ASN A 266 13.24 -54.34 -12.86
CA ASN A 266 13.60 -54.87 -11.54
C ASN A 266 12.79 -56.14 -11.22
N VAL A 267 11.51 -56.18 -11.60
CA VAL A 267 10.66 -57.37 -11.51
C VAL A 267 11.17 -58.51 -12.39
N SER A 268 11.60 -58.21 -13.62
CA SER A 268 12.19 -59.22 -14.53
C SER A 268 13.44 -59.86 -13.92
N ILE A 269 14.29 -59.07 -13.25
CA ILE A 269 15.50 -59.55 -12.57
C ILE A 269 15.15 -60.39 -11.33
N LEU A 270 14.19 -59.95 -10.52
CA LEU A 270 13.82 -60.62 -9.27
C LEU A 270 13.11 -61.97 -9.46
N THR A 271 12.42 -62.14 -10.59
CA THR A 271 11.56 -63.33 -10.86
C THR A 271 12.08 -64.20 -12.02
N ASP A 272 13.23 -63.83 -12.60
CA ASP A 272 13.75 -64.41 -13.85
C ASP A 272 12.67 -64.52 -14.94
N ALA A 273 11.85 -63.47 -15.11
CA ALA A 273 10.82 -63.44 -16.14
C ALA A 273 11.37 -62.96 -17.49
N ASP A 274 10.91 -63.57 -18.58
CA ASP A 274 11.28 -63.25 -19.96
C ASP A 274 10.78 -61.85 -20.35
N ARG A 275 9.49 -61.57 -20.09
CA ARG A 275 8.83 -60.29 -20.40
C ARG A 275 7.87 -59.86 -19.30
N CYS A 276 7.76 -58.56 -19.10
CA CYS A 276 6.91 -57.94 -18.09
C CYS A 276 6.05 -56.82 -18.69
N SER A 277 4.88 -56.54 -18.10
CA SER A 277 3.98 -55.46 -18.49
C SER A 277 3.26 -54.88 -17.28
N LEU A 278 3.01 -53.57 -17.30
CA LEU A 278 2.36 -52.85 -16.21
C LEU A 278 1.12 -52.12 -16.74
N PHE A 279 0.01 -52.23 -16.03
CA PHE A 279 -1.23 -51.53 -16.35
C PHE A 279 -1.63 -50.64 -15.18
N LEU A 280 -1.66 -49.33 -15.37
CA LEU A 280 -2.10 -48.37 -14.35
C LEU A 280 -3.60 -48.13 -14.43
N VAL A 281 -4.22 -47.85 -13.29
CA VAL A 281 -5.65 -47.51 -13.22
C VAL A 281 -5.84 -46.05 -13.61
N ARG A 282 -6.69 -45.78 -14.59
CA ARG A 282 -7.12 -44.43 -15.00
C ARG A 282 -8.64 -44.31 -14.93
N GLY A 283 -9.13 -43.11 -14.60
CA GLY A 283 -10.56 -42.78 -14.55
C GLY A 283 -11.19 -42.90 -13.16
N ASP A 284 -12.35 -42.24 -13.00
CA ASP A 284 -13.11 -42.23 -11.76
C ASP A 284 -13.75 -43.60 -11.44
N LYS A 285 -14.23 -43.76 -10.20
CA LYS A 285 -14.77 -45.04 -9.67
C LYS A 285 -15.84 -45.71 -10.56
N GLY A 286 -16.55 -44.96 -11.39
CA GLY A 286 -17.58 -45.49 -12.32
C GLY A 286 -17.09 -45.88 -13.72
N HIS A 287 -15.90 -45.42 -14.15
CA HIS A 287 -15.37 -45.64 -15.51
C HIS A 287 -13.88 -46.00 -15.48
N ARG A 288 -13.47 -46.89 -14.57
CA ARG A 288 -12.07 -47.31 -14.45
C ARG A 288 -11.63 -48.08 -15.69
N ARG A 289 -10.45 -47.75 -16.20
CA ARG A 289 -9.75 -48.48 -17.27
C ARG A 289 -8.31 -48.73 -16.87
N LEU A 290 -7.76 -49.82 -17.35
CA LEU A 290 -6.37 -50.20 -17.16
C LEU A 290 -5.59 -49.77 -18.40
N VAL A 291 -4.60 -48.91 -18.23
CA VAL A 291 -3.81 -48.35 -19.33
C VAL A 291 -2.34 -48.71 -19.12
N SER A 292 -1.72 -49.30 -20.13
CA SER A 292 -0.29 -49.58 -20.13
C SER A 292 0.45 -48.50 -20.90
N HIS A 293 1.31 -47.75 -20.20
CA HIS A 293 2.21 -46.77 -20.81
C HIS A 293 3.53 -47.39 -21.28
N VAL A 294 3.89 -48.57 -20.76
CA VAL A 294 5.10 -49.33 -21.14
C VAL A 294 4.72 -50.81 -21.25
N PHE A 295 4.93 -51.39 -22.43
CA PHE A 295 4.47 -52.74 -22.75
C PHE A 295 5.62 -53.61 -23.26
N ASP A 296 5.65 -54.87 -22.84
CA ASP A 296 6.62 -55.85 -23.31
C ASP A 296 8.09 -55.47 -22.99
N VAL A 297 8.37 -55.34 -21.69
CA VAL A 297 9.68 -54.95 -21.12
C VAL A 297 10.47 -56.20 -20.75
N SER A 298 11.71 -56.30 -21.23
CA SER A 298 12.70 -57.30 -20.79
C SER A 298 13.79 -56.64 -19.94
N CYS A 299 14.61 -57.44 -19.24
CA CYS A 299 15.72 -56.95 -18.41
C CYS A 299 16.68 -56.00 -19.14
N SER A 300 16.90 -56.20 -20.45
CA SER A 300 17.80 -55.40 -21.29
C SER A 300 17.13 -54.28 -22.11
N SER A 301 15.83 -54.08 -21.94
CA SER A 301 15.08 -53.07 -22.72
C SER A 301 15.40 -51.64 -22.26
N THR A 302 15.51 -50.69 -23.20
CA THR A 302 15.70 -49.26 -22.89
C THR A 302 14.39 -48.47 -23.01
N LEU A 303 14.31 -47.32 -22.33
CA LEU A 303 13.15 -46.41 -22.39
C LEU A 303 12.87 -45.90 -23.81
N ASP A 304 13.91 -45.63 -24.60
CA ASP A 304 13.77 -45.10 -25.97
C ASP A 304 13.12 -46.10 -26.93
N GLN A 305 13.29 -47.41 -26.70
CA GLN A 305 12.65 -48.47 -27.50
C GLN A 305 11.14 -48.59 -27.22
N GLN A 306 10.65 -47.93 -26.18
CA GLN A 306 9.25 -47.90 -25.74
C GLN A 306 8.53 -46.61 -26.15
N GLN A 307 9.26 -45.57 -26.59
CA GLN A 307 8.66 -44.35 -27.15
C GLN A 307 7.99 -44.65 -28.51
N GLY A 308 6.69 -44.30 -28.64
CA GLY A 308 5.94 -44.42 -29.89
C GLY A 308 5.14 -45.71 -30.08
N ARG A 309 5.12 -46.63 -29.11
CA ARG A 309 4.19 -47.77 -29.11
C ARG A 309 2.78 -47.33 -28.67
N GLU A 310 1.74 -47.92 -29.26
CA GLU A 310 0.35 -47.63 -28.90
C GLU A 310 0.04 -48.04 -27.45
N GLU A 311 -0.64 -47.16 -26.71
CA GLU A 311 -1.10 -47.45 -25.35
C GLU A 311 -2.16 -48.55 -25.37
N VAL A 312 -1.92 -49.64 -24.63
CA VAL A 312 -2.88 -50.74 -24.52
C VAL A 312 -3.87 -50.42 -23.40
N SER A 313 -5.15 -50.29 -23.74
CA SER A 313 -6.23 -50.07 -22.77
C SER A 313 -7.12 -51.30 -22.63
N VAL A 314 -7.36 -51.74 -21.39
CA VAL A 314 -8.22 -52.86 -21.03
C VAL A 314 -9.35 -52.37 -20.11
N PRO A 315 -10.63 -52.71 -20.37
CA PRO A 315 -11.72 -52.40 -19.47
C PRO A 315 -11.57 -53.09 -18.10
N TRP A 316 -12.06 -52.45 -17.04
CA TRP A 316 -12.09 -53.04 -15.70
C TRP A 316 -12.85 -54.38 -15.69
N GLY A 317 -12.37 -55.38 -14.94
CA GLY A 317 -12.99 -56.71 -14.84
C GLY A 317 -12.81 -57.62 -16.07
N THR A 318 -12.23 -57.14 -17.18
CA THR A 318 -12.09 -57.92 -18.41
C THR A 318 -10.70 -58.58 -18.52
N GLY A 319 -10.68 -59.88 -18.84
CA GLY A 319 -9.45 -60.67 -19.02
C GLY A 319 -8.68 -60.92 -17.71
N VAL A 320 -7.49 -61.50 -17.82
CA VAL A 320 -6.65 -61.85 -16.65
C VAL A 320 -6.29 -60.60 -15.82
N VAL A 321 -5.87 -59.52 -16.47
CA VAL A 321 -5.45 -58.28 -15.80
C VAL A 321 -6.63 -57.57 -15.14
N GLY A 322 -7.79 -57.50 -15.81
CA GLY A 322 -9.01 -56.94 -15.25
C GLY A 322 -9.55 -57.73 -14.05
N PHE A 323 -9.49 -59.06 -14.10
CA PHE A 323 -9.85 -59.92 -12.97
C PHE A 323 -8.95 -59.71 -11.75
N VAL A 324 -7.64 -59.54 -11.94
CA VAL A 324 -6.71 -59.28 -10.83
C VAL A 324 -6.95 -57.89 -10.22
N ALA A 325 -7.25 -56.88 -11.05
CA ALA A 325 -7.63 -55.56 -10.57
C ALA A 325 -8.92 -55.58 -9.74
N GLU A 326 -9.92 -56.36 -10.17
CA GLU A 326 -11.21 -56.47 -9.48
C GLU A 326 -11.13 -57.33 -8.20
N SER A 327 -10.50 -58.49 -8.27
CA SER A 327 -10.39 -59.43 -7.16
C SER A 327 -9.37 -59.01 -6.09
N ARG A 328 -8.43 -58.12 -6.43
CA ARG A 328 -7.30 -57.69 -5.58
C ARG A 328 -6.42 -58.84 -5.09
N ARG A 329 -6.43 -59.97 -5.81
CA ARG A 329 -5.67 -61.18 -5.45
C ARG A 329 -4.68 -61.54 -6.56
N PRO A 330 -3.50 -62.06 -6.21
CA PRO A 330 -2.55 -62.54 -7.19
C PRO A 330 -3.09 -63.76 -7.92
N LEU A 331 -2.69 -63.91 -9.19
CA LEU A 331 -3.09 -65.03 -10.04
C LEU A 331 -1.87 -65.61 -10.75
N ASN A 332 -1.51 -66.84 -10.37
CA ASN A 332 -0.46 -67.63 -10.99
C ASN A 332 -1.08 -68.67 -11.93
N ILE A 333 -0.76 -68.60 -13.22
CA ILE A 333 -1.28 -69.45 -14.28
C ILE A 333 -0.12 -70.27 -14.87
N PRO A 334 -0.02 -71.58 -14.57
CA PRO A 334 1.03 -72.44 -15.09
C PRO A 334 0.97 -72.68 -16.60
N ASP A 335 -0.25 -72.66 -17.18
CA ASP A 335 -0.51 -72.86 -18.61
C ASP A 335 -1.62 -71.92 -19.08
N CYS A 336 -1.24 -70.85 -19.78
CA CYS A 336 -2.14 -69.76 -20.16
C CYS A 336 -3.23 -70.19 -21.14
N TYR A 337 -2.97 -71.18 -22.00
CA TYR A 337 -3.94 -71.66 -22.99
C TYR A 337 -5.03 -72.55 -22.38
N LYS A 338 -4.89 -72.94 -21.10
CA LYS A 338 -5.92 -73.66 -20.35
C LYS A 338 -6.82 -72.75 -19.51
N ASP A 339 -6.46 -71.48 -19.34
CA ASP A 339 -7.26 -70.52 -18.57
C ASP A 339 -8.27 -69.79 -19.47
N CYS A 340 -9.54 -69.82 -19.09
CA CYS A 340 -10.62 -69.21 -19.88
C CYS A 340 -10.58 -67.67 -19.93
N ARG A 341 -9.82 -67.02 -19.03
CA ARG A 341 -9.67 -65.55 -18.98
C ARG A 341 -8.52 -65.04 -19.83
N PHE A 342 -7.66 -65.94 -20.33
CA PHE A 342 -6.54 -65.59 -21.20
C PHE A 342 -7.00 -65.34 -22.64
N SER A 343 -6.52 -64.25 -23.23
CA SER A 343 -6.79 -63.92 -24.64
C SER A 343 -5.54 -64.15 -25.48
N SER A 344 -5.64 -65.05 -26.46
CA SER A 344 -4.54 -65.35 -27.40
C SER A 344 -4.38 -64.33 -28.53
N ALA A 345 -5.21 -63.29 -28.57
CA ALA A 345 -5.20 -62.27 -29.63
C ALA A 345 -3.86 -61.51 -29.72
N VAL A 346 -3.23 -61.24 -28.57
CA VAL A 346 -1.93 -60.56 -28.52
C VAL A 346 -0.81 -61.50 -28.98
N ASP A 347 -0.81 -62.75 -28.52
CA ASP A 347 0.14 -63.80 -28.94
C ASP A 347 0.10 -64.02 -30.46
N GLN A 348 -1.11 -64.08 -31.05
CA GLN A 348 -1.30 -64.25 -32.50
C GLN A 348 -0.75 -63.06 -33.30
N ARG A 349 -0.85 -61.85 -32.75
CA ARG A 349 -0.38 -60.62 -33.40
C ARG A 349 1.14 -60.44 -33.30
N THR A 350 1.74 -60.85 -32.18
CA THR A 350 3.18 -60.68 -31.93
C THR A 350 4.01 -61.90 -32.35
N GLY A 351 3.38 -63.04 -32.62
CA GLY A 351 4.07 -64.32 -32.87
C GLY A 351 4.73 -64.92 -31.63
N TYR A 352 4.49 -64.32 -30.45
CA TYR A 352 5.03 -64.75 -29.17
C TYR A 352 4.11 -65.77 -28.51
N ARG A 353 4.68 -66.76 -27.79
CA ARG A 353 3.90 -67.78 -27.07
C ARG A 353 4.01 -67.59 -25.57
N THR A 354 2.90 -67.19 -24.96
CA THR A 354 2.76 -67.06 -23.51
C THR A 354 2.44 -68.43 -22.90
N ARG A 355 3.40 -69.00 -22.17
CA ARG A 355 3.29 -70.34 -21.56
C ARG A 355 2.77 -70.24 -20.13
N SER A 356 3.51 -69.56 -19.26
CA SER A 356 3.15 -69.30 -17.87
C SER A 356 3.01 -67.79 -17.65
N MET A 357 2.15 -67.40 -16.71
CA MET A 357 1.87 -66.00 -16.38
C MET A 357 1.64 -65.84 -14.88
N LEU A 358 2.23 -64.80 -14.30
CA LEU A 358 1.94 -64.38 -12.93
C LEU A 358 1.50 -62.91 -12.97
N CYS A 359 0.29 -62.65 -12.47
CA CYS A 359 -0.32 -61.32 -12.40
C CYS A 359 -0.55 -60.93 -10.95
N MET A 360 -0.15 -59.72 -10.59
CA MET A 360 -0.24 -59.20 -9.23
C MET A 360 -0.82 -57.79 -9.21
N PRO A 361 -1.75 -57.48 -8.29
CA PRO A 361 -2.21 -56.13 -8.10
C PRO A 361 -1.14 -55.30 -7.36
N ILE A 362 -0.96 -54.06 -7.80
CA ILE A 362 -0.19 -53.06 -7.06
C ILE A 362 -1.17 -52.28 -6.21
N LEU A 363 -0.99 -52.41 -4.90
CA LEU A 363 -1.82 -51.75 -3.90
C LEU A 363 -1.06 -50.57 -3.31
N ASP A 364 -1.77 -49.48 -3.02
CA ASP A 364 -1.23 -48.41 -2.20
C ASP A 364 -1.31 -48.76 -0.69
N SER A 365 -0.83 -47.84 0.15
CA SER A 365 -0.89 -47.96 1.61
C SER A 365 -2.30 -48.03 2.19
N GLU A 366 -3.33 -47.65 1.42
CA GLU A 366 -4.74 -47.70 1.79
C GLU A 366 -5.45 -48.94 1.24
N GLY A 367 -4.73 -49.78 0.46
CA GLY A 367 -5.26 -51.00 -0.15
C GLY A 367 -6.03 -50.77 -1.45
N GLU A 368 -5.97 -49.57 -2.04
CA GLU A 368 -6.54 -49.31 -3.36
C GLU A 368 -5.60 -49.78 -4.47
N VAL A 369 -6.18 -50.29 -5.56
CA VAL A 369 -5.43 -50.80 -6.71
C VAL A 369 -4.95 -49.63 -7.56
N LYS A 370 -3.64 -49.43 -7.62
CA LYS A 370 -2.97 -48.44 -8.47
C LYS A 370 -2.61 -48.97 -9.84
N GLY A 371 -2.38 -50.27 -9.93
CA GLY A 371 -2.15 -50.95 -11.19
C GLY A 371 -2.09 -52.45 -11.06
N VAL A 372 -1.78 -53.13 -12.15
CA VAL A 372 -1.56 -54.58 -12.21
C VAL A 372 -0.24 -54.81 -12.93
N ALA A 373 0.67 -55.52 -12.27
CA ALA A 373 1.91 -55.99 -12.85
C ALA A 373 1.75 -57.42 -13.35
N GLN A 374 2.16 -57.65 -14.58
CA GLN A 374 2.08 -58.93 -15.27
C GLN A 374 3.49 -59.36 -15.67
N ILE A 375 3.84 -60.59 -15.36
CA ILE A 375 5.07 -61.23 -15.83
C ILE A 375 4.73 -62.52 -16.59
N ILE A 376 5.47 -62.80 -17.66
CA ILE A 376 5.22 -63.95 -18.53
C ILE A 376 6.52 -64.72 -18.80
N ASN A 377 6.40 -66.06 -18.80
CA ASN A 377 7.47 -67.04 -19.03
C ASN A 377 8.68 -66.92 -18.09
N LYS A 378 9.02 -67.98 -17.35
CA LYS A 378 10.29 -68.04 -16.59
C LYS A 378 11.45 -68.31 -17.56
N ALA A 379 12.55 -67.57 -17.42
CA ALA A 379 13.69 -67.54 -18.34
C ALA A 379 14.61 -68.76 -18.20
N GLN A 380 14.77 -69.30 -16.99
CA GLN A 380 15.56 -70.51 -16.72
C GLN A 380 14.63 -71.71 -16.45
N GLY A 381 14.49 -72.57 -17.46
CA GLY A 381 13.70 -73.81 -17.39
C GLY A 381 12.25 -73.66 -17.85
N LYS A 382 11.67 -74.72 -18.42
CA LYS A 382 10.25 -74.76 -18.84
C LYS A 382 9.27 -74.86 -17.66
N GLN A 383 9.67 -74.45 -16.46
CA GLN A 383 8.87 -74.57 -15.25
C GLN A 383 7.99 -73.32 -15.05
N PRO A 384 6.78 -73.47 -14.49
CA PRO A 384 5.93 -72.34 -14.11
C PRO A 384 6.52 -71.57 -12.92
N PHE A 385 5.98 -70.38 -12.64
CA PHE A 385 6.35 -69.59 -11.46
C PHE A 385 5.94 -70.33 -10.18
N ASP A 386 6.77 -70.29 -9.15
CA ASP A 386 6.56 -70.96 -7.87
C ASP A 386 6.08 -70.01 -6.76
N ASP A 387 5.82 -70.56 -5.56
CA ASP A 387 5.37 -69.77 -4.41
C ASP A 387 6.46 -68.81 -3.88
N ALA A 388 7.74 -69.05 -4.17
CA ALA A 388 8.83 -68.15 -3.80
C ALA A 388 8.83 -66.92 -4.72
N ASP A 389 8.69 -67.11 -6.03
CA ASP A 389 8.52 -66.04 -7.02
C ASP A 389 7.33 -65.14 -6.62
N GLN A 390 6.20 -65.76 -6.25
CA GLN A 390 5.00 -65.05 -5.80
C GLN A 390 5.25 -64.20 -4.52
N LYS A 391 6.01 -64.72 -3.55
CA LYS A 391 6.32 -63.99 -2.31
C LYS A 391 7.29 -62.84 -2.55
N VAL A 392 8.35 -63.05 -3.34
CA VAL A 392 9.33 -62.01 -3.68
C VAL A 392 8.67 -60.90 -4.48
N PHE A 393 7.87 -61.25 -5.49
CA PHE A 393 7.16 -60.29 -6.31
C PHE A 393 6.16 -59.47 -5.49
N SER A 394 5.40 -60.11 -4.59
CA SER A 394 4.47 -59.41 -3.71
C SER A 394 5.17 -58.41 -2.76
N ARG A 395 6.33 -58.76 -2.20
CA ARG A 395 7.10 -57.86 -1.33
C ARG A 395 7.61 -56.64 -2.08
N TYR A 396 8.12 -56.83 -3.30
CA TYR A 396 8.62 -55.73 -4.11
C TYR A 396 7.50 -54.75 -4.52
N LEU A 397 6.34 -55.29 -4.93
CA LEU A 397 5.21 -54.46 -5.37
C LEU A 397 4.60 -53.57 -4.28
N GLN A 398 4.77 -53.91 -3.00
CA GLN A 398 4.38 -53.02 -1.90
C GLN A 398 5.12 -51.69 -1.96
N PHE A 399 6.43 -51.72 -2.27
CA PHE A 399 7.23 -50.50 -2.43
C PHE A 399 6.90 -49.79 -3.74
N CYS A 400 6.63 -50.54 -4.83
CA CYS A 400 6.19 -49.96 -6.10
C CYS A 400 4.87 -49.19 -5.97
N GLY A 401 3.93 -49.67 -5.15
CA GLY A 401 2.67 -48.96 -4.89
C GLY A 401 2.88 -47.60 -4.23
N ILE A 402 3.84 -47.50 -3.31
CA ILE A 402 4.24 -46.23 -2.68
C ILE A 402 4.89 -45.30 -3.71
N GLY A 403 5.85 -45.80 -4.49
CA GLY A 403 6.53 -45.02 -5.54
C GLY A 403 5.56 -44.47 -6.59
N LEU A 404 4.63 -45.30 -7.09
CA LEU A 404 3.63 -44.89 -8.07
C LEU A 404 2.65 -43.86 -7.50
N ARG A 405 2.21 -44.02 -6.25
CA ARG A 405 1.38 -43.01 -5.58
C ARG A 405 2.11 -41.67 -5.49
N ASN A 406 3.40 -41.67 -5.14
CA ASN A 406 4.19 -40.45 -5.03
C ASN A 406 4.37 -39.77 -6.40
N ALA A 407 4.66 -40.54 -7.45
CA ALA A 407 4.77 -40.02 -8.81
C ALA A 407 3.45 -39.43 -9.33
N GLU A 408 2.31 -40.09 -9.08
CA GLU A 408 0.98 -39.55 -9.41
C GLU A 408 0.67 -38.25 -8.67
N LEU A 409 0.98 -38.19 -7.37
CA LEU A 409 0.80 -36.99 -6.56
C LEU A 409 1.68 -35.84 -7.04
N TYR A 410 2.92 -36.13 -7.42
CA TYR A 410 3.85 -35.14 -7.96
C TYR A 410 3.38 -34.59 -9.31
N GLU A 411 2.98 -35.44 -10.26
CA GLU A 411 2.44 -35.00 -11.56
C GLU A 411 1.22 -34.11 -11.40
N ARG A 412 0.30 -34.47 -10.48
CA ARG A 412 -0.87 -33.65 -10.17
C ARG A 412 -0.49 -32.30 -9.54
N SER A 413 0.46 -32.29 -8.61
CA SER A 413 0.98 -31.07 -7.97
C SER A 413 1.64 -30.13 -8.99
N GLU A 414 2.44 -30.66 -9.91
CA GLU A 414 3.06 -29.89 -10.98
C GLU A 414 2.03 -29.25 -11.92
N LEU A 415 0.96 -29.98 -12.26
CA LEU A 415 -0.13 -29.44 -13.07
C LEU A 415 -0.87 -28.30 -12.35
N GLU A 416 -1.11 -28.44 -11.05
CA GLU A 416 -1.71 -27.40 -10.21
C GLU A 416 -0.78 -26.17 -10.06
N ASN A 417 0.52 -26.39 -9.92
CA ASN A 417 1.52 -25.31 -9.87
C ASN A 417 1.58 -24.52 -11.18
N LYS A 418 1.62 -25.21 -12.34
CA LYS A 418 1.57 -24.55 -13.66
C LYS A 418 0.30 -23.73 -13.82
N ARG A 419 -0.85 -24.24 -13.36
CA ARG A 419 -2.11 -23.49 -13.36
C ARG A 419 -2.01 -22.21 -12.51
N ASN A 420 -1.45 -22.32 -11.30
CA ASN A 420 -1.29 -21.18 -10.41
C ASN A 420 -0.31 -20.13 -10.95
N GLN A 421 0.76 -20.56 -11.64
CA GLN A 421 1.70 -19.65 -12.31
C GLN A 421 1.00 -18.77 -13.35
N VAL A 422 0.16 -19.37 -14.20
CA VAL A 422 -0.60 -18.60 -15.21
C VAL A 422 -1.52 -17.56 -14.56
N LEU A 423 -2.18 -17.91 -13.44
CA LEU A 423 -3.02 -16.96 -12.70
C LEU A 423 -2.20 -15.81 -12.09
N LEU A 424 -1.00 -16.11 -11.58
CA LEU A 424 -0.10 -15.09 -11.04
C LEU A 424 0.46 -14.17 -12.12
N ASP A 425 0.80 -14.70 -13.30
CA ASP A 425 1.26 -13.90 -14.44
C ASP A 425 0.17 -12.92 -14.89
N LEU A 426 -1.09 -13.35 -14.87
CA LEU A 426 -2.24 -12.48 -15.13
C LEU A 426 -2.40 -11.39 -14.10
N ALA A 427 -2.30 -11.74 -12.82
CA ALA A 427 -2.33 -10.75 -11.75
C ALA A 427 -1.23 -9.70 -11.97
N ARG A 428 0.02 -10.13 -12.23
CA ARG A 428 1.13 -9.22 -12.52
C ARG A 428 0.84 -8.30 -13.70
N MET A 429 0.38 -8.84 -14.83
CA MET A 429 0.06 -8.04 -16.00
C MET A 429 -1.06 -7.01 -15.75
N VAL A 430 -2.06 -7.35 -14.93
CA VAL A 430 -3.15 -6.42 -14.56
C VAL A 430 -2.66 -5.31 -13.63
N PHE A 431 -1.72 -5.62 -12.73
CA PHE A 431 -1.23 -4.66 -11.72
C PHE A 431 -0.01 -3.84 -12.15
N GLU A 432 0.82 -4.34 -13.08
CA GLU A 432 2.02 -3.63 -13.56
C GLU A 432 1.67 -2.43 -14.45
N GLU A 433 0.59 -2.52 -15.22
CA GLU A 433 0.26 -1.49 -16.21
C GLU A 433 -0.99 -0.71 -15.82
N GLN A 434 -0.79 0.39 -15.08
CA GLN A 434 -1.84 1.36 -14.73
C GLN A 434 -2.20 2.27 -15.92
N SER A 435 -2.50 1.65 -17.06
CA SER A 435 -2.80 2.33 -18.31
C SER A 435 -4.31 2.39 -18.58
N THR A 436 -4.68 2.96 -19.74
CA THR A 436 -6.05 3.01 -20.25
C THR A 436 -6.72 1.63 -20.29
N LEU A 437 -8.05 1.60 -20.27
CA LEU A 437 -8.84 0.36 -20.20
C LEU A 437 -8.59 -0.64 -21.34
N GLU A 438 -8.39 -0.14 -22.56
CA GLU A 438 -8.30 -0.96 -23.77
C GLU A 438 -7.14 -1.98 -23.78
N PRO A 439 -5.86 -1.59 -23.59
CA PRO A 439 -4.74 -2.53 -23.63
C PRO A 439 -4.78 -3.60 -22.52
N ILE A 440 -5.37 -3.29 -21.36
CA ILE A 440 -5.53 -4.27 -20.29
C ILE A 440 -6.57 -5.31 -20.68
N VAL A 441 -7.74 -4.87 -21.14
CA VAL A 441 -8.81 -5.80 -21.57
C VAL A 441 -8.34 -6.67 -22.75
N HIS A 442 -7.63 -6.11 -23.73
CA HIS A 442 -7.11 -6.88 -24.86
C HIS A 442 -6.10 -7.97 -24.43
N ARG A 443 -5.21 -7.68 -23.49
CA ARG A 443 -4.29 -8.69 -22.96
C ARG A 443 -5.00 -9.80 -22.21
N ILE A 444 -5.94 -9.42 -21.35
CA ILE A 444 -6.79 -10.38 -20.64
C ILE A 444 -7.44 -11.33 -21.65
N LEU A 445 -8.08 -10.80 -22.69
CA LEU A 445 -8.72 -11.60 -23.74
C LEU A 445 -7.73 -12.56 -24.42
N ALA A 446 -6.54 -12.09 -24.78
CA ALA A 446 -5.52 -12.90 -25.45
C ALA A 446 -5.03 -14.06 -24.56
N HIS A 447 -4.80 -13.81 -23.28
CA HIS A 447 -4.38 -14.86 -22.34
C HIS A 447 -5.50 -15.85 -22.02
N THR A 448 -6.74 -15.37 -21.84
CA THR A 448 -7.91 -16.25 -21.63
C THR A 448 -8.11 -17.17 -22.83
N GLN A 449 -7.98 -16.63 -24.05
CA GLN A 449 -8.09 -17.42 -25.27
C GLN A 449 -7.01 -18.50 -25.36
N SER A 450 -5.75 -18.18 -25.05
CA SER A 450 -4.64 -19.12 -25.06
C SER A 450 -4.79 -20.23 -24.02
N LEU A 451 -5.26 -19.90 -22.81
CA LEU A 451 -5.39 -20.88 -21.74
C LEU A 451 -6.59 -21.82 -21.93
N LEU A 452 -7.76 -21.27 -22.26
CA LEU A 452 -9.00 -22.05 -22.40
C LEU A 452 -9.18 -22.63 -23.81
N GLN A 453 -8.27 -22.30 -24.74
CA GLN A 453 -8.26 -22.81 -26.11
C GLN A 453 -9.61 -22.61 -26.80
N CYS A 454 -10.17 -21.41 -26.71
CA CYS A 454 -11.41 -21.04 -27.41
C CYS A 454 -11.13 -20.40 -28.78
N GLN A 455 -12.15 -20.36 -29.63
CA GLN A 455 -12.09 -19.75 -30.95
C GLN A 455 -12.31 -18.23 -30.88
N ARG A 456 -13.25 -17.76 -30.07
CA ARG A 456 -13.54 -16.33 -29.90
C ARG A 456 -13.79 -16.00 -28.42
N CYS A 457 -13.33 -14.83 -27.98
CA CYS A 457 -13.44 -14.35 -26.59
C CYS A 457 -13.92 -12.90 -26.59
N GLN A 458 -14.91 -12.58 -25.76
CA GLN A 458 -15.55 -11.26 -25.72
C GLN A 458 -15.71 -10.75 -24.30
N ILE A 459 -15.48 -9.46 -24.10
CA ILE A 459 -15.78 -8.73 -22.85
C ILE A 459 -16.67 -7.53 -23.18
N LEU A 460 -17.83 -7.47 -22.54
CA LEU A 460 -18.80 -6.38 -22.66
C LEU A 460 -18.85 -5.62 -21.34
N LEU A 461 -18.53 -4.33 -21.37
CA LEU A 461 -18.56 -3.48 -20.18
C LEU A 461 -19.89 -2.76 -20.05
N LEU A 462 -20.45 -2.78 -18.85
CA LEU A 462 -21.70 -2.13 -18.52
C LEU A 462 -21.45 -0.66 -18.16
N ASP A 463 -22.31 0.24 -18.65
CA ASP A 463 -22.40 1.60 -18.12
C ASP A 463 -23.57 1.69 -17.13
N ASP A 464 -23.22 2.05 -15.90
CA ASP A 464 -24.14 2.20 -14.77
C ASP A 464 -25.23 3.25 -15.03
N ASN A 465 -24.92 4.29 -15.81
CA ASN A 465 -25.84 5.41 -16.03
C ASN A 465 -26.94 5.07 -17.04
N THR A 466 -26.56 4.36 -18.11
CA THR A 466 -27.46 4.10 -19.25
C THR A 466 -28.08 2.71 -19.21
N LYS A 467 -27.62 1.81 -18.34
CA LYS A 467 -28.01 0.39 -18.35
C LYS A 467 -27.89 -0.21 -19.77
N THR A 468 -26.80 0.13 -20.46
CA THR A 468 -26.43 -0.43 -21.75
C THR A 468 -24.98 -0.91 -21.72
N PHE A 469 -24.62 -1.80 -22.64
CA PHE A 469 -23.22 -2.14 -22.85
C PHE A 469 -22.53 -0.96 -23.54
N SER A 470 -21.55 -0.37 -22.85
CA SER A 470 -20.85 0.84 -23.30
C SER A 470 -19.70 0.55 -24.24
N ARG A 471 -19.01 -0.58 -24.02
CA ARG A 471 -17.85 -1.02 -24.80
C ARG A 471 -17.89 -2.52 -24.97
N VAL A 472 -17.59 -2.97 -26.19
CA VAL A 472 -17.45 -4.37 -26.55
C VAL A 472 -16.04 -4.61 -27.06
N PHE A 473 -15.34 -5.52 -26.40
CA PHE A 473 -14.03 -6.00 -26.78
C PHE A 473 -14.20 -7.43 -27.30
N ASP A 474 -13.70 -7.67 -28.50
CA ASP A 474 -13.90 -8.93 -29.21
C ASP A 474 -12.57 -9.37 -29.83
N LEU A 475 -12.19 -10.63 -29.58
CA LEU A 475 -10.94 -11.22 -30.03
C LEU A 475 -11.20 -12.58 -30.67
N ASP A 476 -10.96 -12.68 -31.98
CA ASP A 476 -10.97 -13.95 -32.73
C ASP A 476 -9.57 -14.56 -32.74
N ALA A 477 -9.50 -15.89 -32.69
CA ALA A 477 -8.30 -16.71 -32.84
C ALA A 477 -7.47 -16.37 -34.08
N LYS A 478 -8.13 -15.93 -35.16
CA LYS A 478 -7.47 -15.57 -36.42
C LYS A 478 -6.78 -14.20 -36.38
N ASP A 479 -7.17 -13.33 -35.45
CA ASP A 479 -6.59 -11.99 -35.31
C ASP A 479 -5.20 -12.04 -34.66
N THR A 480 -4.96 -13.06 -33.81
CA THR A 480 -3.67 -13.28 -33.13
C THR A 480 -2.54 -13.67 -34.09
N GLU A 481 -2.85 -14.28 -35.24
CA GLU A 481 -1.84 -14.73 -36.23
C GLU A 481 -1.43 -13.65 -37.24
N LYS A 482 -2.22 -12.60 -37.42
CA LYS A 482 -1.96 -11.54 -38.43
C LYS A 482 -1.35 -10.27 -37.86
N GLY A 483 -1.19 -10.16 -36.54
CA GLY A 483 -0.64 -8.97 -35.87
C GLY A 483 -1.49 -7.70 -36.03
N ASP A 484 -2.63 -7.79 -36.70
CA ASP A 484 -3.54 -6.69 -36.99
C ASP A 484 -4.81 -6.91 -36.17
N VAL A 485 -4.75 -6.52 -34.90
CA VAL A 485 -5.91 -6.53 -34.01
C VAL A 485 -6.93 -5.56 -34.60
N ARG A 486 -8.06 -6.06 -35.08
CA ARG A 486 -9.20 -5.22 -35.49
C ARG A 486 -9.54 -4.31 -34.30
N LYS A 487 -9.22 -3.01 -34.41
CA LYS A 487 -9.78 -1.99 -33.51
C LYS A 487 -11.29 -2.17 -33.51
N SER A 488 -11.87 -2.50 -32.34
CA SER A 488 -13.30 -2.68 -32.13
C SER A 488 -14.10 -1.65 -32.93
N ARG A 489 -14.82 -2.11 -33.95
CA ARG A 489 -15.58 -1.24 -34.86
C ARG A 489 -17.03 -1.03 -34.42
N CYS A 490 -17.40 -1.42 -33.21
CA CYS A 490 -18.78 -1.38 -32.75
C CYS A 490 -18.91 -0.67 -31.39
N GLU A 491 -19.09 0.65 -31.41
CA GLU A 491 -19.86 1.36 -30.37
C GLU A 491 -21.37 1.02 -30.52
N GLY A 492 -21.70 -0.27 -30.59
CA GLY A 492 -23.08 -0.73 -30.60
C GLY A 492 -23.59 -0.73 -29.16
N ARG A 493 -24.35 0.29 -28.77
CA ARG A 493 -25.08 0.26 -27.49
C ARG A 493 -26.20 -0.78 -27.58
N PHE A 494 -25.97 -1.96 -27.01
CA PHE A 494 -27.00 -2.98 -26.89
C PHE A 494 -27.72 -2.86 -25.53
N PRO A 495 -29.06 -2.98 -25.50
CA PRO A 495 -29.80 -3.02 -24.24
C PRO A 495 -29.49 -4.31 -23.47
N ILE A 496 -29.39 -4.20 -22.14
CA ILE A 496 -29.07 -5.31 -21.21
C ILE A 496 -30.10 -6.45 -21.26
N ASN A 497 -31.31 -6.25 -21.81
CA ASN A 497 -32.41 -7.21 -21.68
C ASN A 497 -32.53 -8.23 -22.81
N VAL A 498 -31.54 -8.36 -23.70
CA VAL A 498 -31.63 -9.22 -24.88
C VAL A 498 -30.44 -10.18 -24.96
N GLY A 499 -30.74 -11.46 -25.18
CA GLY A 499 -29.74 -12.50 -25.44
C GLY A 499 -29.07 -13.10 -24.21
N ILE A 500 -28.08 -13.96 -24.46
CA ILE A 500 -27.31 -14.69 -23.44
C ILE A 500 -26.55 -13.73 -22.50
N THR A 501 -25.86 -12.74 -23.06
CA THR A 501 -25.09 -11.75 -22.29
C THR A 501 -25.98 -10.87 -21.43
N GLY A 502 -27.18 -10.55 -21.90
CA GLY A 502 -28.18 -9.79 -21.16
C GLY A 502 -28.76 -10.54 -19.95
N TYR A 503 -29.04 -11.84 -20.13
CA TYR A 503 -29.44 -12.71 -19.01
C TYR A 503 -28.38 -12.71 -17.91
N VAL A 504 -27.11 -12.97 -18.27
CA VAL A 504 -25.99 -13.02 -17.32
C VAL A 504 -25.75 -11.67 -16.64
N ALA A 505 -25.88 -10.56 -17.37
CA ALA A 505 -25.78 -9.21 -16.78
C ALA A 505 -26.88 -8.91 -15.76
N THR A 506 -28.08 -9.47 -15.95
CA THR A 506 -29.26 -9.21 -15.11
C THR A 506 -29.32 -10.14 -13.89
N THR A 507 -29.06 -11.44 -14.09
CA THR A 507 -29.12 -12.45 -13.03
C THR A 507 -27.81 -12.55 -12.26
N GLY A 508 -26.68 -12.30 -12.92
CA GLY A 508 -25.36 -12.54 -12.37
C GLY A 508 -25.01 -14.02 -12.22
N GLU A 509 -25.72 -14.91 -12.91
CA GLU A 509 -25.46 -16.34 -12.94
C GLU A 509 -24.56 -16.72 -14.12
N VAL A 510 -23.67 -17.69 -13.89
CA VAL A 510 -22.82 -18.29 -14.93
C VAL A 510 -23.68 -19.15 -15.85
N LEU A 511 -23.42 -19.09 -17.15
CA LEU A 511 -24.11 -19.89 -18.14
C LEU A 511 -23.13 -20.70 -19.02
N ASN A 512 -23.21 -22.02 -18.96
CA ASN A 512 -22.49 -22.92 -19.84
C ASN A 512 -23.49 -23.63 -20.77
N ILE A 513 -23.46 -23.29 -22.06
CA ILE A 513 -24.34 -23.83 -23.09
C ILE A 513 -23.52 -24.79 -23.98
N PRO A 514 -23.79 -26.11 -23.92
CA PRO A 514 -23.12 -27.09 -24.78
C PRO A 514 -23.53 -26.99 -26.26
N ASN A 515 -24.81 -26.69 -26.52
CA ASN A 515 -25.37 -26.50 -27.86
C ASN A 515 -26.22 -25.23 -27.90
N VAL A 516 -25.73 -24.21 -28.60
CA VAL A 516 -26.33 -22.88 -28.63
C VAL A 516 -27.64 -22.84 -29.41
N LEU A 517 -27.83 -23.71 -30.41
CA LEU A 517 -29.06 -23.77 -31.22
C LEU A 517 -30.27 -24.31 -30.45
N GLU A 518 -30.03 -25.00 -29.34
CA GLU A 518 -31.07 -25.54 -28.46
C GLU A 518 -31.52 -24.51 -27.39
N ASP A 519 -30.82 -23.39 -27.25
CA ASP A 519 -31.10 -22.38 -26.23
C ASP A 519 -32.01 -21.27 -26.79
N GLU A 520 -33.17 -21.07 -26.17
CA GLU A 520 -34.16 -20.05 -26.58
C GLU A 520 -33.64 -18.61 -26.51
N ARG A 521 -32.56 -18.36 -25.74
CA ARG A 521 -31.96 -17.03 -25.57
C ARG A 521 -30.97 -16.69 -26.67
N PHE A 522 -30.62 -17.64 -27.54
CA PHE A 522 -29.74 -17.38 -28.67
C PHE A 522 -30.54 -16.84 -29.86
N ASP A 523 -30.03 -15.78 -30.48
CA ASP A 523 -30.55 -15.27 -31.75
C ASP A 523 -29.70 -15.79 -32.93
N PRO A 524 -30.23 -16.66 -33.80
CA PRO A 524 -29.52 -17.16 -34.97
C PRO A 524 -29.19 -16.09 -36.02
N SER A 525 -29.70 -14.86 -35.89
CA SER A 525 -29.35 -13.76 -36.80
C SER A 525 -27.88 -13.34 -36.69
N VAL A 526 -27.28 -13.53 -35.50
CA VAL A 526 -25.90 -13.12 -35.18
C VAL A 526 -24.86 -13.91 -35.99
N ASP A 527 -25.15 -15.16 -36.35
CA ASP A 527 -24.27 -16.02 -37.16
C ASP A 527 -24.29 -15.67 -38.66
N LYS A 528 -25.26 -14.87 -39.12
CA LYS A 528 -25.44 -14.57 -40.55
C LYS A 528 -24.52 -13.47 -41.07
N GLU A 529 -24.01 -12.60 -40.19
CA GLU A 529 -23.22 -11.43 -40.59
C GLU A 529 -21.71 -11.72 -40.70
N ASP A 530 -21.17 -12.61 -39.87
CA ASP A 530 -19.72 -12.82 -39.71
C ASP A 530 -19.18 -14.12 -40.32
N GLY A 531 -20.04 -15.03 -40.81
CA GLY A 531 -19.63 -16.35 -41.31
C GLY A 531 -19.02 -17.27 -40.23
N PHE A 532 -19.27 -16.96 -38.96
CA PHE A 532 -18.84 -17.69 -37.78
C PHE A 532 -20.08 -18.31 -37.12
N SER A 533 -20.05 -19.62 -36.83
CA SER A 533 -21.19 -20.34 -36.23
C SER A 533 -20.95 -20.62 -34.75
N HIS A 534 -21.90 -20.25 -33.91
CA HIS A 534 -21.86 -20.54 -32.47
C HIS A 534 -22.31 -21.98 -32.21
N CYS A 535 -21.43 -22.81 -31.67
CA CYS A 535 -21.75 -24.19 -31.27
C CYS A 535 -21.89 -24.31 -29.75
N SER A 536 -20.92 -23.81 -28.99
CA SER A 536 -20.90 -23.83 -27.53
C SER A 536 -20.49 -22.47 -26.98
N VAL A 537 -21.12 -22.03 -25.88
CA VAL A 537 -20.88 -20.73 -25.26
C VAL A 537 -20.74 -20.87 -23.75
N LEU A 538 -19.70 -20.28 -23.19
CA LEU A 538 -19.53 -20.09 -21.75
C LEU A 538 -19.56 -18.59 -21.43
N CYS A 539 -20.54 -18.15 -20.66
CA CYS A 539 -20.75 -16.75 -20.34
C CYS A 539 -20.74 -16.51 -18.82
N MET A 540 -20.01 -15.50 -18.37
CA MET A 540 -19.81 -15.19 -16.96
C MET A 540 -19.92 -13.70 -16.65
N PRO A 541 -20.48 -13.31 -15.49
CA PRO A 541 -20.50 -11.92 -15.06
C PRO A 541 -19.12 -11.51 -14.51
N ILE A 542 -18.71 -10.29 -14.84
CA ILE A 542 -17.53 -9.64 -14.26
C ILE A 542 -18.02 -8.77 -13.10
N ARG A 543 -17.48 -9.01 -11.90
CA ARG A 543 -17.88 -8.30 -10.68
C ARG A 543 -16.73 -7.46 -10.13
N ASN A 544 -17.05 -6.30 -9.61
CA ASN A 544 -16.07 -5.48 -8.87
C ASN A 544 -15.89 -5.97 -7.42
N ALA A 545 -15.02 -5.30 -6.65
CA ALA A 545 -14.79 -5.61 -5.24
C ALA A 545 -16.08 -5.52 -4.38
N ALA A 546 -17.03 -4.67 -4.77
CA ALA A 546 -18.34 -4.53 -4.12
C ALA A 546 -19.39 -5.56 -4.61
N LYS A 547 -18.96 -6.60 -5.37
CA LYS A 547 -19.81 -7.63 -5.99
C LYS A 547 -20.84 -7.13 -7.01
N LYS A 548 -20.77 -5.85 -7.39
CA LYS A 548 -21.58 -5.25 -8.44
C LYS A 548 -21.08 -5.72 -9.81
N ILE A 549 -22.00 -6.05 -10.70
CA ILE A 549 -21.68 -6.48 -12.06
C ILE A 549 -21.22 -5.26 -12.86
N VAL A 550 -19.97 -5.29 -13.32
CA VAL A 550 -19.35 -4.22 -14.14
C VAL A 550 -19.24 -4.59 -15.61
N GLY A 551 -19.40 -5.87 -15.93
CA GLY A 551 -19.40 -6.35 -17.31
C GLY A 551 -19.80 -7.82 -17.39
N VAL A 552 -19.75 -8.35 -18.60
CA VAL A 552 -19.97 -9.76 -18.90
C VAL A 552 -18.85 -10.23 -19.82
N SER A 553 -18.34 -11.43 -19.57
CA SER A 553 -17.33 -12.10 -20.39
C SER A 553 -17.93 -13.33 -21.05
N GLN A 554 -17.57 -13.60 -22.29
CA GLN A 554 -18.10 -14.70 -23.09
C GLN A 554 -16.99 -15.42 -23.86
N LEU A 555 -16.96 -16.74 -23.77
CA LEU A 555 -16.13 -17.62 -24.59
C LEU A 555 -17.00 -18.38 -25.56
N ILE A 556 -16.54 -18.50 -26.79
CA ILE A 556 -17.29 -19.12 -27.87
C ILE A 556 -16.42 -20.19 -28.52
N ASN A 557 -16.98 -21.40 -28.61
CA ASN A 557 -16.43 -22.62 -29.20
C ASN A 557 -15.05 -23.02 -28.67
N LYS A 558 -14.94 -24.21 -28.09
CA LYS A 558 -13.64 -24.80 -27.80
C LYS A 558 -12.95 -25.24 -29.11
N ARG A 559 -11.63 -25.01 -29.23
CA ARG A 559 -10.84 -25.43 -30.41
C ARG A 559 -10.86 -26.94 -30.63
N SER A 560 -11.06 -27.73 -29.58
CA SER A 560 -11.23 -29.19 -29.68
C SER A 560 -12.58 -29.62 -30.27
N GLY A 561 -13.54 -28.70 -30.44
CA GLY A 561 -14.90 -29.00 -30.88
C GLY A 561 -15.80 -29.61 -29.79
N GLN A 562 -15.30 -29.78 -28.56
CA GLN A 562 -16.05 -30.30 -27.42
C GLN A 562 -16.70 -29.16 -26.62
N PRO A 563 -17.80 -29.41 -25.88
CA PRO A 563 -18.38 -28.40 -25.01
C PRO A 563 -17.45 -28.03 -23.85
N PHE A 564 -17.69 -26.87 -23.24
CA PHE A 564 -16.94 -26.43 -22.06
C PHE A 564 -17.24 -27.32 -20.85
N THR A 565 -16.19 -27.70 -20.13
CA THR A 565 -16.25 -28.55 -18.94
C THR A 565 -16.41 -27.70 -17.68
N LYS A 566 -16.85 -28.31 -16.56
CA LYS A 566 -16.85 -27.63 -15.25
C LYS A 566 -15.48 -27.12 -14.82
N ASN A 567 -14.41 -27.76 -15.28
CA ASN A 567 -13.06 -27.27 -15.01
C ASN A 567 -12.76 -25.98 -15.78
N ASP A 568 -13.27 -25.85 -17.01
CA ASP A 568 -13.17 -24.61 -17.79
C ASP A 568 -13.97 -23.48 -17.11
N GLU A 569 -15.12 -23.79 -16.51
CA GLU A 569 -15.88 -22.84 -15.67
C GLU A 569 -15.03 -22.32 -14.50
N HIS A 570 -14.47 -23.19 -13.66
CA HIS A 570 -13.67 -22.75 -12.50
C HIS A 570 -12.46 -21.90 -12.89
N ILE A 571 -11.81 -22.23 -14.01
CA ILE A 571 -10.70 -21.42 -14.53
C ILE A 571 -11.24 -20.06 -14.97
N PHE A 572 -12.31 -20.03 -15.77
CA PHE A 572 -12.86 -18.78 -16.29
C PHE A 572 -13.42 -17.87 -15.19
N GLU A 573 -13.94 -18.43 -14.09
CA GLU A 573 -14.38 -17.67 -12.92
C GLU A 573 -13.23 -16.90 -12.28
N ALA A 574 -12.06 -17.55 -12.10
CA ALA A 574 -10.88 -16.88 -11.58
C ALA A 574 -10.47 -15.69 -12.48
N PHE A 575 -10.55 -15.85 -13.81
CA PHE A 575 -10.30 -14.76 -14.75
C PHE A 575 -11.31 -13.62 -14.59
N ALA A 576 -12.60 -13.92 -14.49
CA ALA A 576 -13.64 -12.91 -14.33
C ALA A 576 -13.43 -12.04 -13.09
N ILE A 577 -12.91 -12.62 -11.99
CA ILE A 577 -12.52 -11.88 -10.78
C ILE A 577 -11.37 -10.92 -11.07
N PHE A 578 -10.29 -11.39 -11.71
CA PHE A 578 -9.14 -10.54 -12.06
C PHE A 578 -9.51 -9.44 -13.07
N CYS A 579 -10.40 -9.73 -14.01
CA CYS A 579 -10.95 -8.73 -14.94
C CYS A 579 -11.66 -7.63 -14.17
N GLY A 580 -12.51 -7.98 -13.21
CA GLY A 580 -13.27 -7.04 -12.41
C GLY A 580 -12.38 -6.11 -11.58
N LEU A 581 -11.35 -6.67 -10.95
CA LEU A 581 -10.35 -5.89 -10.21
C LEU A 581 -9.55 -4.97 -11.13
N GLY A 582 -9.07 -5.48 -12.27
CA GLY A 582 -8.31 -4.70 -13.25
C GLY A 582 -9.10 -3.53 -13.82
N ILE A 583 -10.34 -3.78 -14.25
CA ILE A 583 -11.24 -2.76 -14.79
C ILE A 583 -11.53 -1.68 -13.72
N GLN A 584 -11.80 -2.10 -12.47
CA GLN A 584 -12.06 -1.16 -11.38
C GLN A 584 -10.85 -0.25 -11.11
N ASN A 585 -9.64 -0.82 -11.05
CA ASN A 585 -8.42 -0.05 -10.80
C ASN A 585 -8.17 0.99 -11.88
N VAL A 586 -8.33 0.63 -13.15
CA VAL A 586 -8.20 1.57 -14.27
C VAL A 586 -9.24 2.69 -14.19
N GLN A 587 -10.51 2.34 -13.93
CA GLN A 587 -11.56 3.35 -13.82
C GLN A 587 -11.32 4.31 -12.65
N MET A 588 -10.82 3.82 -11.51
CA MET A 588 -10.44 4.66 -10.37
C MET A 588 -9.28 5.59 -10.75
N TYR A 589 -8.27 5.08 -11.43
CA TYR A 589 -7.14 5.87 -11.90
C TYR A 589 -7.57 6.96 -12.90
N GLU A 590 -8.39 6.64 -13.90
CA GLU A 590 -8.92 7.62 -14.86
C GLU A 590 -9.73 8.73 -14.16
N ARG A 591 -10.54 8.38 -13.15
CA ARG A 591 -11.29 9.35 -12.34
C ARG A 591 -10.35 10.27 -11.56
N ALA A 592 -9.30 9.72 -10.94
CA ALA A 592 -8.30 10.49 -10.22
C ALA A 592 -7.55 11.46 -11.16
N CYS A 593 -7.09 10.99 -12.33
CA CYS A 593 -6.46 11.84 -13.34
C CYS A 593 -7.39 12.98 -13.81
N ARG A 594 -8.68 12.68 -14.03
CA ARG A 594 -9.67 13.70 -14.40
C ARG A 594 -9.89 14.72 -13.27
N ALA A 595 -9.90 14.29 -12.01
CA ALA A 595 -9.99 15.20 -10.87
C ALA A 595 -8.76 16.12 -10.78
N VAL A 596 -7.55 15.57 -10.92
CA VAL A 596 -6.30 16.37 -10.97
C VAL A 596 -6.33 17.38 -12.11
N ALA A 597 -6.76 16.97 -13.32
CA ALA A 597 -6.88 17.88 -14.46
C ALA A 597 -7.89 19.01 -14.20
N LYS A 598 -9.04 18.71 -13.57
CA LYS A 598 -10.00 19.74 -13.15
C LYS A 598 -9.39 20.73 -12.16
N THR A 599 -8.71 20.24 -11.12
CA THR A 599 -8.04 21.10 -10.14
C THR A 599 -7.01 22.00 -10.80
N LYS A 600 -6.21 21.48 -11.73
CA LYS A 600 -5.24 22.27 -12.48
C LYS A 600 -5.90 23.42 -13.25
N VAL A 601 -6.98 23.14 -13.98
CA VAL A 601 -7.74 24.18 -14.70
C VAL A 601 -8.33 25.20 -13.74
N THR A 602 -8.86 24.77 -12.59
CA THR A 602 -9.37 25.68 -11.56
C THR A 602 -8.28 26.61 -11.02
N LEU A 603 -7.08 26.08 -10.75
CA LEU A 603 -5.93 26.89 -10.30
C LEU A 603 -5.48 27.88 -11.39
N ASP A 604 -5.49 27.49 -12.66
CA ASP A 604 -5.18 28.39 -13.78
C ASP A 604 -6.20 29.55 -13.88
N VAL A 605 -7.48 29.28 -13.63
CA VAL A 605 -8.53 30.32 -13.58
C VAL A 605 -8.34 31.23 -12.36
N LEU A 606 -8.02 30.65 -11.20
CA LEU A 606 -7.75 31.42 -9.98
C LEU A 606 -6.53 32.33 -10.13
N SER A 607 -5.44 31.83 -10.73
CA SER A 607 -4.22 32.62 -10.95
C SER A 607 -4.46 33.81 -11.88
N TYR A 608 -5.32 33.64 -12.91
CA TYR A 608 -5.75 34.73 -13.78
C TYR A 608 -6.49 35.84 -13.00
N HIS A 609 -7.42 35.45 -12.13
CA HIS A 609 -8.17 36.41 -11.31
C HIS A 609 -7.34 37.02 -10.18
N ALA A 610 -6.36 36.30 -9.64
CA ALA A 610 -5.42 36.77 -8.65
C ALA A 610 -4.44 37.80 -9.24
N THR A 611 -4.06 37.66 -10.50
CA THR A 611 -3.07 38.51 -11.13
C THR A 611 -3.60 39.92 -11.43
N ALA A 612 -2.77 40.94 -11.21
CA ALA A 612 -3.05 42.32 -11.61
C ALA A 612 -2.96 42.50 -13.14
N PRO A 613 -3.80 43.36 -13.74
CA PRO A 613 -3.80 43.56 -15.18
C PRO A 613 -2.56 44.35 -15.64
N LEU A 614 -2.07 44.07 -16.85
CA LEU A 614 -0.82 44.64 -17.38
C LEU A 614 -0.84 46.17 -17.53
N ASN A 615 -2.02 46.74 -17.78
CA ASN A 615 -2.20 48.19 -17.90
C ASN A 615 -1.96 48.92 -16.56
N GLU A 616 -2.38 48.34 -15.43
CA GLU A 616 -2.11 48.90 -14.10
C GLU A 616 -0.63 48.79 -13.76
N ALA A 617 0.01 47.67 -14.08
CA ALA A 617 1.46 47.53 -13.93
C ALA A 617 2.24 48.56 -14.75
N ALA A 618 1.82 48.81 -16.00
CA ALA A 618 2.41 49.86 -16.84
C ALA A 618 2.22 51.25 -16.24
N ARG A 619 1.03 51.55 -15.69
CA ARG A 619 0.78 52.82 -14.98
C ARG A 619 1.70 52.99 -13.78
N LEU A 620 1.76 52.00 -12.89
CA LEU A 620 2.62 52.05 -11.69
C LEU A 620 4.10 52.19 -12.06
N SER A 621 4.56 51.52 -13.13
CA SER A 621 5.94 51.64 -13.60
C SER A 621 6.30 53.06 -14.09
N GLY A 622 5.31 53.86 -14.50
CA GLY A 622 5.52 55.25 -14.90
C GLY A 622 5.49 56.25 -13.75
N VAL A 623 5.09 55.82 -12.53
CA VAL A 623 5.02 56.71 -11.36
C VAL A 623 6.44 56.95 -10.82
N PRO A 624 6.86 58.21 -10.61
CA PRO A 624 8.16 58.50 -10.03
C PRO A 624 8.22 58.04 -8.58
N VAL A 625 9.21 57.21 -8.25
CA VAL A 625 9.40 56.67 -6.90
C VAL A 625 10.22 57.65 -6.05
N SER A 626 9.60 58.24 -5.02
CA SER A 626 10.31 59.18 -4.14
C SER A 626 11.42 58.48 -3.33
N PRO A 627 12.48 59.20 -2.91
CA PRO A 627 13.51 58.63 -2.03
C PRO A 627 12.99 58.18 -0.67
N SER A 628 13.69 57.24 0.00
CA SER A 628 13.27 56.66 1.29
C SER A 628 13.11 57.68 2.43
N HIS A 629 13.90 58.76 2.45
CA HIS A 629 13.77 59.81 3.47
C HIS A 629 12.47 60.63 3.36
N VAL A 630 11.85 60.69 2.18
CA VAL A 630 10.56 61.39 1.98
C VAL A 630 9.43 60.60 2.62
N TYR A 631 9.47 59.28 2.47
CA TYR A 631 8.53 58.37 3.09
C TYR A 631 8.84 58.10 4.57
N GLY A 632 10.11 58.23 5.00
CA GLY A 632 10.55 57.87 6.35
C GLY A 632 10.76 56.36 6.54
N LEU A 633 11.09 55.60 5.49
CA LEU A 633 11.11 54.12 5.53
C LEU A 633 12.18 53.52 6.44
N THR A 634 13.24 54.27 6.77
CA THR A 634 14.29 53.81 7.70
C THR A 634 13.97 54.13 9.16
N ASP A 635 12.90 54.88 9.44
CA ASP A 635 12.52 55.22 10.81
C ASP A 635 11.79 54.04 11.46
N LEU A 636 12.26 53.61 12.63
CA LEU A 636 11.61 52.57 13.42
C LEU A 636 10.24 53.03 13.94
N LYS A 637 10.06 54.35 14.12
CA LYS A 637 8.80 55.00 14.55
C LYS A 637 7.88 55.37 13.38
N PHE A 638 8.14 54.84 12.19
CA PHE A 638 7.37 55.08 10.96
C PHE A 638 5.86 55.01 11.17
N ASN A 639 5.15 55.95 10.54
CA ASN A 639 3.70 56.10 10.56
C ASN A 639 3.17 56.11 9.12
N ASP A 640 2.27 55.18 8.84
CA ASP A 640 1.67 54.99 7.53
C ASP A 640 0.30 55.66 7.38
N PHE A 641 -0.28 56.26 8.43
CA PHE A 641 -1.66 56.81 8.39
C PHE A 641 -1.89 57.87 7.32
N SER A 642 -0.85 58.62 6.93
CA SER A 642 -0.89 59.63 5.87
C SER A 642 -0.67 59.06 4.47
N LEU A 643 -0.28 57.78 4.33
CA LEU A 643 0.01 57.17 3.04
C LEU A 643 -1.24 56.55 2.40
N GLU A 644 -1.44 56.86 1.13
CA GLU A 644 -2.42 56.19 0.28
C GLU A 644 -1.89 54.84 -0.23
N GLU A 645 -2.78 53.97 -0.72
CA GLU A 645 -2.41 52.64 -1.22
C GLU A 645 -1.36 52.68 -2.35
N GLU A 646 -1.49 53.63 -3.28
CA GLU A 646 -0.52 53.82 -4.37
C GLU A 646 0.85 54.25 -3.83
N GLN A 647 0.87 55.09 -2.79
CA GLN A 647 2.11 55.51 -2.13
C GLN A 647 2.78 54.34 -1.40
N MET A 648 2.01 53.46 -0.75
CA MET A 648 2.54 52.23 -0.15
C MET A 648 3.19 51.32 -1.20
N LEU A 649 2.58 51.16 -2.38
CA LEU A 649 3.19 50.40 -3.49
C LEU A 649 4.51 51.01 -3.96
N THR A 650 4.55 52.32 -4.19
CA THR A 650 5.80 53.01 -4.58
C THR A 650 6.86 52.97 -3.48
N ALA A 651 6.46 53.02 -2.21
CA ALA A 651 7.35 52.85 -1.07
C ALA A 651 7.90 51.41 -0.99
N SER A 652 7.10 50.38 -1.26
CA SER A 652 7.61 49.01 -1.39
C SER A 652 8.63 48.90 -2.51
N ILE A 653 8.37 49.47 -3.70
CA ILE A 653 9.36 49.53 -4.80
C ILE A 653 10.66 50.20 -4.33
N ARG A 654 10.55 51.30 -3.57
CA ARG A 654 11.71 51.99 -2.99
C ARG A 654 12.52 51.09 -2.06
N MET A 655 11.90 50.21 -1.27
CA MET A 655 12.62 49.25 -0.42
C MET A 655 13.49 48.29 -1.27
N PHE A 656 12.96 47.78 -2.38
CA PHE A 656 13.73 46.93 -3.30
C PHE A 656 14.86 47.69 -4.01
N MET A 657 14.65 48.96 -4.35
CA MET A 657 15.68 49.82 -4.95
C MET A 657 16.83 50.11 -3.96
N ASP A 658 16.52 50.50 -2.73
CA ASP A 658 17.53 50.92 -1.76
C ASP A 658 18.36 49.73 -1.22
N LEU A 659 17.84 48.50 -1.31
CA LEU A 659 18.57 47.25 -1.04
C LEU A 659 19.30 46.68 -2.29
N ASP A 660 19.30 47.40 -3.42
CA ASP A 660 19.95 46.96 -4.67
C ASP A 660 19.47 45.59 -5.19
N LEU A 661 18.22 45.21 -4.89
CA LEU A 661 17.69 43.88 -5.26
C LEU A 661 17.28 43.81 -6.73
N ILE A 662 16.86 44.94 -7.31
CA ILE A 662 16.35 44.99 -8.70
C ILE A 662 17.48 44.77 -9.71
N GLU A 663 18.57 45.53 -9.58
CA GLU A 663 19.68 45.47 -10.54
C GLU A 663 20.45 44.15 -10.42
N ARG A 664 20.71 43.74 -9.17
CA ARG A 664 21.48 42.55 -8.81
C ARG A 664 20.87 41.23 -9.24
N PHE A 665 19.57 41.06 -9.02
CA PHE A 665 18.84 39.86 -9.44
C PHE A 665 18.20 40.01 -10.83
N HIS A 666 18.51 41.11 -11.53
CA HIS A 666 17.97 41.42 -12.86
C HIS A 666 16.44 41.30 -12.92
N ILE A 667 15.76 41.82 -11.89
CA ILE A 667 14.30 41.77 -11.78
C ILE A 667 13.71 42.75 -12.79
N PRO A 668 12.89 42.30 -13.77
CA PRO A 668 12.26 43.22 -14.70
C PRO A 668 11.34 44.19 -13.94
N TYR A 669 11.58 45.49 -14.09
CA TYR A 669 10.87 46.52 -13.30
C TYR A 669 9.34 46.45 -13.42
N GLN A 670 8.84 46.21 -14.64
CA GLN A 670 7.41 46.04 -14.88
C GLN A 670 6.85 44.75 -14.23
N CYS A 671 7.66 43.69 -14.16
CA CYS A 671 7.30 42.43 -13.48
C CYS A 671 7.19 42.66 -11.96
N LEU A 672 8.12 43.40 -11.36
CA LEU A 672 8.06 43.79 -9.94
C LEU A 672 6.81 44.62 -9.63
N CYS A 673 6.49 45.62 -10.47
CA CYS A 673 5.29 46.42 -10.32
C CYS A 673 4.02 45.57 -10.39
N ARG A 674 3.96 44.64 -11.35
CA ARG A 674 2.81 43.72 -11.49
C ARG A 674 2.70 42.77 -10.31
N TRP A 675 3.81 42.22 -9.85
CA TRP A 675 3.86 41.32 -8.69
C TRP A 675 3.35 42.03 -7.43
N LEU A 676 3.81 43.25 -7.13
CA LEU A 676 3.33 44.03 -5.98
C LEU A 676 1.83 44.33 -6.06
N LEU A 677 1.33 44.70 -7.24
CA LEU A 677 -0.11 44.90 -7.47
C LEU A 677 -0.90 43.61 -7.25
N SER A 678 -0.38 42.47 -7.73
CA SER A 678 -1.01 41.16 -7.54
C SER A 678 -1.03 40.79 -6.05
N VAL A 679 0.08 40.94 -5.33
CA VAL A 679 0.14 40.70 -3.87
C VAL A 679 -0.90 41.56 -3.15
N ARG A 680 -0.90 42.87 -3.38
CA ARG A 680 -1.88 43.82 -2.80
C ARG A 680 -3.32 43.48 -3.14
N LYS A 681 -3.59 42.96 -4.34
CA LYS A 681 -4.92 42.55 -4.79
C LYS A 681 -5.43 41.30 -4.06
N ASN A 682 -4.54 40.41 -3.64
CA ASN A 682 -4.88 39.15 -2.96
C ASN A 682 -4.94 39.27 -1.43
N TYR A 683 -4.67 40.46 -0.87
CA TYR A 683 -5.07 40.78 0.49
C TYR A 683 -6.56 41.09 0.57
N ARG A 684 -7.25 40.47 1.54
CA ARG A 684 -8.68 40.69 1.77
C ARG A 684 -8.92 42.00 2.50
N GLN A 685 -10.13 42.54 2.33
CA GLN A 685 -10.61 43.68 3.10
C GLN A 685 -11.10 43.21 4.48
N VAL A 686 -10.16 42.83 5.33
CA VAL A 686 -10.39 42.54 6.76
C VAL A 686 -9.87 43.69 7.62
N THR A 687 -10.29 43.72 8.88
CA THR A 687 -10.05 44.85 9.81
C THR A 687 -8.57 45.13 10.06
N TYR A 688 -7.77 44.09 10.31
CA TYR A 688 -6.35 44.22 10.66
C TYR A 688 -5.42 43.54 9.64
N HIS A 689 -5.59 42.23 9.40
CA HIS A 689 -4.69 41.44 8.52
C HIS A 689 -4.94 41.71 7.02
N ASN A 690 -4.73 42.96 6.60
CA ASN A 690 -4.89 43.45 5.24
C ASN A 690 -3.55 43.94 4.66
N TRP A 691 -3.56 44.49 3.44
CA TRP A 691 -2.34 44.96 2.77
C TRP A 691 -1.54 45.97 3.60
N ARG A 692 -2.20 46.80 4.40
CA ARG A 692 -1.55 47.83 5.23
C ARG A 692 -0.70 47.19 6.34
N HIS A 693 -1.19 46.12 6.96
CA HIS A 693 -0.40 45.31 7.91
C HIS A 693 0.84 44.75 7.21
N ALA A 694 0.66 44.03 6.09
CA ALA A 694 1.77 43.43 5.34
C ALA A 694 2.83 44.46 4.90
N PHE A 695 2.39 45.64 4.45
CA PHE A 695 3.29 46.75 4.12
C PHE A 695 4.10 47.23 5.33
N ASN A 696 3.47 47.40 6.50
CA ASN A 696 4.16 47.81 7.72
C ASN A 696 5.16 46.74 8.22
N VAL A 697 4.83 45.46 8.09
CA VAL A 697 5.75 44.35 8.40
C VAL A 697 6.96 44.39 7.46
N GLY A 698 6.72 44.57 6.15
CA GLY A 698 7.79 44.75 5.15
C GLY A 698 8.64 46.00 5.41
N GLN A 699 8.03 47.12 5.79
CA GLN A 699 8.73 48.34 6.17
C GLN A 699 9.60 48.13 7.40
N MET A 700 9.09 47.44 8.43
CA MET A 700 9.87 47.15 9.64
C MET A 700 11.06 46.25 9.30
N MET A 701 10.86 45.21 8.50
CA MET A 701 11.95 44.35 8.02
C MET A 701 13.02 45.17 7.30
N PHE A 702 12.63 46.04 6.37
CA PHE A 702 13.54 46.95 5.67
C PHE A 702 14.30 47.87 6.64
N ALA A 703 13.61 48.50 7.60
CA ALA A 703 14.22 49.39 8.58
C ALA A 703 15.21 48.64 9.48
N VAL A 704 14.84 47.48 10.00
CA VAL A 704 15.72 46.65 10.84
C VAL A 704 16.95 46.21 10.06
N LEU A 705 16.78 45.67 8.85
CA LEU A 705 17.90 45.22 8.02
C LEU A 705 18.88 46.36 7.73
N THR A 706 18.38 47.54 7.36
CA THR A 706 19.21 48.70 6.98
C THR A 706 19.91 49.36 8.18
N VAL A 707 19.18 49.62 9.27
CA VAL A 707 19.69 50.32 10.46
C VAL A 707 20.70 49.45 11.23
N SER A 708 20.39 48.17 11.42
CA SER A 708 21.27 47.23 12.12
C SER A 708 22.37 46.62 11.24
N LYS A 709 22.27 46.80 9.91
CA LYS A 709 23.12 46.19 8.88
C LYS A 709 23.06 44.65 8.85
N LEU A 710 21.97 44.05 9.36
CA LEU A 710 21.74 42.60 9.31
C LEU A 710 21.65 42.04 7.89
N TRP A 711 21.40 42.86 6.86
CA TRP A 711 21.50 42.44 5.46
C TRP A 711 22.87 41.82 5.10
N ARG A 712 23.94 42.18 5.83
CA ARG A 712 25.28 41.59 5.65
C ARG A 712 25.39 40.16 6.18
N VAL A 713 24.56 39.82 7.16
CA VAL A 713 24.54 38.50 7.81
C VAL A 713 23.74 37.51 6.98
N PHE A 714 22.56 37.93 6.53
CA PHE A 714 21.69 37.11 5.70
C PHE A 714 22.19 37.02 4.25
N GLY A 715 22.91 38.03 3.79
CA GLY A 715 23.30 38.13 2.39
C GLY A 715 22.11 38.49 1.49
N GLU A 716 22.35 38.48 0.20
CA GLU A 716 21.45 39.09 -0.79
C GLU A 716 20.22 38.22 -1.07
N LEU A 717 20.41 36.89 -1.16
CA LEU A 717 19.33 35.93 -1.43
C LEU A 717 18.30 35.87 -0.30
N GLU A 718 18.76 35.74 0.93
CA GLU A 718 17.89 35.69 2.09
C GLU A 718 17.23 37.05 2.36
N THR A 719 17.93 38.16 2.11
CA THR A 719 17.34 39.52 2.20
C THR A 719 16.19 39.68 1.20
N LEU A 720 16.35 39.20 -0.03
CA LEU A 720 15.28 39.18 -1.02
C LEU A 720 14.10 38.31 -0.55
N ALA A 721 14.38 37.10 -0.06
CA ALA A 721 13.37 36.18 0.44
C ALA A 721 12.60 36.77 1.64
N LEU A 722 13.28 37.36 2.61
CA LEU A 722 12.64 37.96 3.80
C LEU A 722 11.71 39.12 3.42
N LEU A 723 12.12 39.99 2.49
CA LEU A 723 11.27 41.10 2.05
C LEU A 723 10.02 40.59 1.31
N ILE A 724 10.17 39.56 0.47
CA ILE A 724 9.05 38.89 -0.20
C ILE A 724 8.14 38.21 0.84
N ALA A 725 8.70 37.48 1.81
CA ALA A 725 7.96 36.80 2.87
C ALA A 725 7.12 37.80 3.67
N CYS A 726 7.71 38.91 4.13
CA CYS A 726 6.97 39.94 4.88
C CYS A 726 5.77 40.49 4.12
N LEU A 727 5.91 40.74 2.81
CA LEU A 727 4.82 41.26 1.97
C LEU A 727 3.76 40.20 1.64
N CYS A 728 4.05 38.91 1.85
CA CYS A 728 3.18 37.80 1.46
C CYS A 728 2.65 36.96 2.63
N HIS A 729 3.15 37.14 3.87
CA HIS A 729 2.93 36.21 4.97
C HIS A 729 1.45 36.02 5.39
N ASP A 730 0.59 36.97 5.03
CA ASP A 730 -0.84 37.02 5.39
C ASP A 730 -1.76 37.05 4.14
N LEU A 731 -1.27 36.60 2.99
CA LEU A 731 -2.05 36.59 1.75
C LEU A 731 -3.35 35.79 1.88
N ASP A 732 -4.47 36.34 1.43
CA ASP A 732 -5.79 35.69 1.56
C ASP A 732 -6.27 35.46 3.02
N HIS A 733 -5.72 36.17 4.02
CA HIS A 733 -6.14 36.05 5.41
C HIS A 733 -7.63 36.39 5.61
N ARG A 734 -8.36 35.53 6.32
CA ARG A 734 -9.84 35.54 6.41
C ARG A 734 -10.41 36.22 7.65
N GLY A 735 -9.55 36.78 8.50
CA GLY A 735 -9.94 37.36 9.79
C GLY A 735 -10.24 36.30 10.86
N THR A 736 -9.70 35.09 10.70
CA THR A 736 -9.91 33.96 11.61
C THR A 736 -8.61 33.20 11.82
N ASN A 737 -8.33 32.77 13.05
CA ASN A 737 -7.10 32.05 13.37
C ASN A 737 -7.12 30.53 13.07
N ASN A 738 -5.96 29.90 13.21
CA ASN A 738 -5.76 28.45 13.03
C ASN A 738 -6.71 27.60 13.91
N SER A 739 -6.97 28.01 15.16
CA SER A 739 -7.88 27.27 16.05
C SER A 739 -9.31 27.23 15.50
N PHE A 740 -9.79 28.34 14.93
CA PHE A 740 -11.09 28.41 14.28
C PHE A 740 -11.18 27.49 13.05
N GLN A 741 -10.13 27.47 12.22
CA GLN A 741 -10.09 26.61 11.02
C GLN A 741 -10.22 25.13 11.38
N ILE A 742 -9.54 24.68 12.45
CA ILE A 742 -9.63 23.31 12.95
C ILE A 742 -11.02 23.03 13.53
N LYS A 743 -11.55 23.92 14.39
CA LYS A 743 -12.88 23.74 15.02
C LYS A 743 -14.03 23.72 14.00
N SER A 744 -13.90 24.48 12.92
CA SER A 744 -14.89 24.55 11.84
C SER A 744 -14.74 23.44 10.79
N CYS A 745 -13.73 22.56 10.94
CA CYS A 745 -13.38 21.50 9.98
C CYS A 745 -13.25 22.03 8.54
N SER A 746 -12.63 23.20 8.39
CA SER A 746 -12.51 23.84 7.07
C SER A 746 -11.68 22.98 6.10
N PRO A 747 -11.87 23.15 4.78
CA PRO A 747 -11.06 22.42 3.79
C PRO A 747 -9.54 22.65 3.97
N LEU A 748 -9.14 23.83 4.46
CA LEU A 748 -7.74 24.12 4.75
C LEU A 748 -7.22 23.27 5.92
N ALA A 749 -8.01 23.10 6.98
CA ALA A 749 -7.64 22.26 8.12
C ALA A 749 -7.60 20.75 7.79
N GLN A 750 -8.29 20.32 6.73
CA GLN A 750 -8.17 18.96 6.21
C GLN A 750 -6.90 18.78 5.36
N LEU A 751 -6.48 19.84 4.66
CA LEU A 751 -5.30 19.82 3.80
C LEU A 751 -3.99 19.94 4.62
N TYR A 752 -3.95 20.85 5.59
CA TYR A 752 -2.79 21.10 6.44
C TYR A 752 -3.06 20.73 7.88
N SER A 753 -2.16 19.94 8.48
CA SER A 753 -2.29 19.43 9.84
C SER A 753 -1.71 20.36 10.92
N THR A 754 -0.76 21.22 10.56
CA THR A 754 -0.13 22.22 11.43
C THR A 754 -0.05 23.56 10.70
N SER A 755 -0.08 24.69 11.42
CA SER A 755 0.09 26.05 10.87
C SER A 755 -0.72 26.25 9.58
N THR A 756 -2.02 25.92 9.67
CA THR A 756 -2.93 25.74 8.53
C THR A 756 -3.02 26.98 7.65
N MET A 757 -3.11 28.16 8.25
CA MET A 757 -3.18 29.43 7.52
C MET A 757 -1.82 29.81 6.93
N GLU A 758 -0.72 29.59 7.65
CA GLU A 758 0.62 29.96 7.19
C GLU A 758 1.06 29.13 5.98
N HIS A 759 0.74 27.83 5.93
CA HIS A 759 0.93 27.04 4.71
C HIS A 759 0.09 27.54 3.54
N HIS A 760 -1.16 27.96 3.80
CA HIS A 760 -2.01 28.56 2.77
C HIS A 760 -1.42 29.88 2.25
N HIS A 761 -0.90 30.73 3.13
CA HIS A 761 -0.23 31.99 2.75
C HIS A 761 1.00 31.75 1.88
N PHE A 762 1.81 30.73 2.23
CA PHE A 762 2.94 30.30 1.41
C PHE A 762 2.49 29.81 0.02
N ASP A 763 1.46 28.96 -0.05
CA ASP A 763 0.96 28.45 -1.34
C ASP A 763 0.38 29.58 -2.22
N GLN A 764 -0.28 30.59 -1.63
CA GLN A 764 -0.69 31.80 -2.34
C GLN A 764 0.51 32.60 -2.86
N CYS A 765 1.57 32.75 -2.06
CA CYS A 765 2.81 33.40 -2.46
C CYS A 765 3.43 32.72 -3.69
N ILE A 766 3.57 31.39 -3.65
CA ILE A 766 4.13 30.59 -4.74
C ILE A 766 3.24 30.62 -5.98
N MET A 767 1.91 30.60 -5.83
CA MET A 767 0.98 30.76 -6.95
C MET A 767 1.20 32.10 -7.67
N ILE A 768 1.32 33.20 -6.92
CA ILE A 768 1.54 34.54 -7.50
C ILE A 768 2.92 34.61 -8.16
N LEU A 769 3.98 34.11 -7.52
CA LEU A 769 5.35 34.11 -8.07
C LEU A 769 5.47 33.32 -9.37
N ASN A 770 4.68 32.25 -9.54
CA ASN A 770 4.68 31.44 -10.77
C ASN A 770 3.73 31.97 -11.85
N SER A 771 2.84 32.90 -11.52
CA SER A 771 1.87 33.47 -12.46
C SER A 771 2.55 34.31 -13.54
N GLU A 772 2.07 34.21 -14.78
CA GLU A 772 2.69 34.87 -15.95
C GLU A 772 2.81 36.39 -15.77
N GLY A 773 4.06 36.88 -15.84
CA GLY A 773 4.40 38.29 -15.69
C GLY A 773 4.49 38.80 -14.25
N ASN A 774 4.40 37.92 -13.24
CA ASN A 774 4.72 38.21 -11.83
C ASN A 774 6.01 37.50 -11.37
N GLN A 775 6.70 36.81 -12.27
CA GLN A 775 7.87 35.98 -11.99
C GLN A 775 9.11 36.83 -11.73
N ILE A 776 9.17 37.49 -10.56
CA ILE A 776 10.32 38.33 -10.16
C ILE A 776 11.61 37.51 -9.93
N LEU A 777 11.49 36.19 -9.78
CA LEU A 777 12.60 35.25 -9.57
C LEU A 777 13.06 34.54 -10.86
N SER A 778 12.57 34.96 -12.04
CA SER A 778 12.75 34.22 -13.30
C SER A 778 14.20 34.10 -13.79
N HIS A 779 15.09 34.99 -13.36
CA HIS A 779 16.49 35.03 -13.80
C HIS A 779 17.46 34.31 -12.85
N LEU A 780 16.96 33.70 -11.79
CA LEU A 780 17.76 32.96 -10.83
C LEU A 780 18.18 31.58 -11.36
N SER A 781 19.27 31.05 -10.83
CA SER A 781 19.63 29.63 -11.02
C SER A 781 18.58 28.73 -10.33
N PRO A 782 18.40 27.47 -10.78
CA PRO A 782 17.52 26.52 -10.10
C PRO A 782 17.89 26.31 -8.62
N GLU A 783 19.18 26.34 -8.30
CA GLU A 783 19.70 26.21 -6.94
C GLU A 783 19.30 27.41 -6.06
N ASP A 784 19.51 28.64 -6.56
CA ASP A 784 19.14 29.87 -5.85
C ASP A 784 17.63 29.99 -5.67
N TYR A 785 16.86 29.62 -6.70
CA TYR A 785 15.40 29.58 -6.63
C TYR A 785 14.93 28.61 -5.55
N SER A 786 15.49 27.39 -5.51
CA SER A 786 15.17 26.40 -4.48
C SER A 786 15.52 26.92 -3.07
N HIS A 787 16.65 27.61 -2.93
CA HIS A 787 17.06 28.17 -1.65
C HIS A 787 16.11 29.29 -1.19
N ILE A 788 15.73 30.22 -2.08
CA ILE A 788 14.77 31.27 -1.76
C ILE A 788 13.40 30.67 -1.39
N VAL A 789 12.91 29.68 -2.13
CA VAL A 789 11.62 29.04 -1.81
C VAL A 789 11.65 28.39 -0.43
N HIS A 790 12.76 27.74 -0.05
CA HIS A 790 12.91 27.18 1.29
C HIS A 790 12.91 28.27 2.38
N VAL A 791 13.64 29.37 2.17
CA VAL A 791 13.65 30.50 3.11
C VAL A 791 12.27 31.17 3.21
N LEU A 792 11.54 31.28 2.09
CA LEU A 792 10.17 31.80 2.07
C LEU A 792 9.22 30.93 2.90
N GLU A 793 9.30 29.61 2.72
CA GLU A 793 8.49 28.65 3.49
C GLU A 793 8.77 28.79 4.98
N ASP A 794 10.04 28.73 5.37
CA ASP A 794 10.45 28.83 6.77
C ASP A 794 10.07 30.18 7.39
N ALA A 795 10.24 31.29 6.65
CA ALA A 795 9.95 32.63 7.12
C ALA A 795 8.45 32.88 7.31
N ILE A 796 7.60 32.42 6.37
CA ILE A 796 6.15 32.54 6.47
C ILE A 796 5.62 31.60 7.56
N LEU A 797 6.09 30.36 7.66
CA LEU A 797 5.66 29.46 8.74
C LEU A 797 6.09 29.96 10.12
N ALA A 798 7.20 30.70 10.21
CA ALA A 798 7.67 31.28 11.47
C ALA A 798 6.80 32.42 12.02
N THR A 799 5.85 32.96 11.24
CA THR A 799 4.88 33.95 11.76
C THR A 799 3.84 33.31 12.69
N ASP A 800 3.64 31.99 12.63
CA ASP A 800 2.82 31.28 13.61
C ASP A 800 3.47 31.36 15.00
N LEU A 801 2.76 32.01 15.93
CA LEU A 801 3.21 32.13 17.32
C LEU A 801 3.49 30.77 17.98
N ALA A 802 2.83 29.68 17.57
CA ALA A 802 3.14 28.34 18.07
C ALA A 802 4.55 27.85 17.64
N VAL A 803 5.04 28.27 16.47
CA VAL A 803 6.43 28.06 16.03
C VAL A 803 7.37 28.92 16.87
N TYR A 804 7.05 30.20 17.09
CA TYR A 804 7.82 31.09 17.97
C TYR A 804 8.01 30.50 19.36
N PHE A 805 6.95 30.05 20.04
CA PHE A 805 7.05 29.46 21.39
C PHE A 805 7.93 28.20 21.44
N ARG A 806 7.99 27.42 20.35
CA ARG A 806 8.87 26.24 20.24
C ARG A 806 10.34 26.64 20.09
N ARG A 807 10.63 27.68 19.32
CA ARG A 807 12.00 28.09 18.95
C ARG A 807 12.62 29.13 19.90
N ARG A 808 11.82 29.94 20.61
CA ARG A 808 12.29 31.11 21.37
C ARG A 808 13.30 30.78 22.48
N SER A 809 13.15 29.65 23.17
CA SER A 809 14.06 29.27 24.27
C SER A 809 15.47 29.01 23.74
N SER A 810 15.59 28.35 22.60
CA SER A 810 16.86 28.10 21.93
C SER A 810 17.52 29.42 21.48
N PHE A 811 16.72 30.32 20.91
CA PHE A 811 17.21 31.64 20.49
C PHE A 811 17.67 32.51 21.67
N PHE A 812 16.89 32.61 22.75
CA PHE A 812 17.27 33.40 23.91
C PHE A 812 18.52 32.87 24.58
N ASN A 813 18.67 31.54 24.72
CA ASN A 813 19.90 30.94 25.23
C ASN A 813 21.12 31.27 24.34
N LEU A 814 20.95 31.21 23.02
CA LEU A 814 21.99 31.55 22.06
C LEU A 814 22.46 33.01 22.19
N VAL A 815 21.50 33.94 22.32
CA VAL A 815 21.78 35.37 22.47
C VAL A 815 22.38 35.69 23.84
N ASP A 816 21.85 35.11 24.92
CA ASP A 816 22.30 35.37 26.29
C ASP A 816 23.70 34.83 26.56
N MET A 817 24.08 33.71 25.94
CA MET A 817 25.44 33.16 26.02
C MET A 817 26.44 33.89 25.11
N GLY A 818 25.97 34.72 24.18
CA GLY A 818 26.82 35.38 23.19
C GLY A 818 27.55 34.41 22.25
N SER A 819 27.05 33.17 22.12
CA SER A 819 27.69 32.08 21.37
C SER A 819 27.17 31.94 19.94
N TYR A 820 26.50 32.98 19.41
CA TYR A 820 26.02 32.99 18.04
C TYR A 820 27.18 33.11 17.04
N ASP A 821 27.12 32.25 16.03
CA ASP A 821 27.94 32.31 14.83
C ASP A 821 26.97 32.38 13.64
N TRP A 822 26.94 33.50 12.96
CA TRP A 822 25.98 33.73 11.88
C TRP A 822 26.38 33.10 10.55
N ASP A 823 27.60 32.56 10.44
CA ASP A 823 28.00 31.77 9.27
C ASP A 823 27.34 30.38 9.28
N ARG A 824 26.86 29.93 10.45
CA ARG A 824 26.12 28.68 10.61
C ARG A 824 24.65 28.83 10.28
N GLU A 825 24.16 27.94 9.42
CA GLU A 825 22.78 27.96 8.96
C GLU A 825 21.76 27.81 10.11
N ASP A 826 21.99 26.92 11.08
CA ASP A 826 21.07 26.73 12.21
C ASP A 826 20.82 28.03 13.00
N ASN A 827 21.89 28.81 13.24
CA ASN A 827 21.81 30.07 13.97
C ASN A 827 21.10 31.14 13.14
N ARG A 828 21.39 31.17 11.83
CA ARG A 828 20.79 32.10 10.89
C ARG A 828 19.31 31.80 10.67
N GLU A 829 18.91 30.54 10.57
CA GLU A 829 17.51 30.11 10.51
C GLU A 829 16.72 30.56 11.74
N LEU A 830 17.28 30.35 12.94
CA LEU A 830 16.67 30.83 14.19
C LEU A 830 16.54 32.36 14.20
N LEU A 831 17.57 33.08 13.74
CA LEU A 831 17.53 34.53 13.64
C LEU A 831 16.48 35.01 12.64
N ARG A 832 16.39 34.41 11.44
CA ARG A 832 15.37 34.71 10.42
C ARG A 832 13.96 34.51 10.97
N GLY A 833 13.70 33.35 11.58
CA GLY A 833 12.38 33.03 12.14
C GLY A 833 11.98 34.00 13.25
N MET A 834 12.89 34.34 14.16
CA MET A 834 12.61 35.31 15.22
C MET A 834 12.46 36.73 14.68
N LEU A 835 13.23 37.10 13.65
CA LEU A 835 13.13 38.41 13.01
C LEU A 835 11.79 38.58 12.29
N MET A 836 11.27 37.53 11.66
CA MET A 836 9.92 37.54 11.08
C MET A 836 8.87 37.84 12.16
N THR A 837 8.92 37.16 13.31
CA THR A 837 8.02 37.44 14.44
C THR A 837 8.17 38.88 14.95
N VAL A 838 9.40 39.39 15.06
CA VAL A 838 9.69 40.77 15.49
C VAL A 838 9.07 41.82 14.55
N CYS A 839 9.10 41.55 13.25
CA CYS A 839 8.50 42.44 12.25
C CYS A 839 6.98 42.33 12.23
N ASP A 840 6.43 41.14 12.41
CA ASP A 840 4.99 40.88 12.43
C ASP A 840 4.30 41.60 13.61
N ILE A 841 4.85 41.50 14.81
CA ILE A 841 4.28 42.14 16.02
C ILE A 841 4.75 43.61 16.21
N ALA A 842 5.39 44.20 15.20
CA ALA A 842 6.06 45.50 15.29
C ALA A 842 5.15 46.69 15.65
N ALA A 843 3.84 46.56 15.45
CA ALA A 843 2.85 47.59 15.83
C ALA A 843 2.99 48.02 17.31
N ILE A 844 3.36 47.09 18.20
CA ILE A 844 3.52 47.37 19.64
C ILE A 844 4.69 48.30 19.97
N THR A 845 5.63 48.49 19.03
CA THR A 845 6.80 49.36 19.20
C THR A 845 6.54 50.80 18.76
N LYS A 846 5.43 51.04 18.06
CA LYS A 846 5.11 52.34 17.46
C LYS A 846 4.67 53.35 18.52
N PRO A 847 4.76 54.67 18.24
CA PRO A 847 4.22 55.70 19.14
C PRO A 847 2.79 55.43 19.61
N TRP A 848 2.47 55.85 20.83
CA TRP A 848 1.20 55.53 21.51
C TRP A 848 -0.06 55.82 20.68
N ASP A 849 -0.09 56.97 19.99
CA ASP A 849 -1.24 57.37 19.17
C ASP A 849 -1.53 56.38 18.03
N ILE A 850 -0.48 55.76 17.49
CA ILE A 850 -0.58 54.74 16.44
C ILE A 850 -0.96 53.41 17.10
N GLN A 851 -0.24 53.01 18.15
CA GLN A 851 -0.46 51.70 18.76
C GLN A 851 -1.88 51.56 19.33
N ARG A 852 -2.44 52.61 19.93
CA ARG A 852 -3.83 52.55 20.43
C ARG A 852 -4.81 52.21 19.30
N VAL A 853 -4.67 52.86 18.15
CA VAL A 853 -5.55 52.63 16.99
C VAL A 853 -5.39 51.20 16.47
N ILE A 854 -4.15 50.72 16.34
CA ILE A 854 -3.88 49.37 15.87
C ILE A 854 -4.43 48.30 16.82
N ALA A 855 -4.24 48.47 18.13
CA ALA A 855 -4.78 47.55 19.14
C ALA A 855 -6.32 47.48 19.08
N GLU A 856 -7.00 48.60 18.80
CA GLU A 856 -8.45 48.61 18.61
C GLU A 856 -8.89 47.85 17.34
N LEU A 857 -8.13 47.95 16.24
CA LEU A 857 -8.40 47.18 15.02
C LEU A 857 -8.22 45.68 15.23
N VAL A 858 -7.13 45.27 15.89
CA VAL A 858 -6.86 43.87 16.24
C VAL A 858 -7.95 43.31 17.16
N ALA A 859 -8.32 44.05 18.21
CA ALA A 859 -9.39 43.64 19.12
C ALA A 859 -10.73 43.52 18.38
N SER A 860 -11.04 44.46 17.49
CA SER A 860 -12.25 44.42 16.67
C SER A 860 -12.32 43.17 15.80
N GLU A 861 -11.19 42.73 15.25
CA GLU A 861 -11.12 41.49 14.48
C GLU A 861 -11.34 40.25 15.35
N PHE A 862 -10.68 40.18 16.51
CA PHE A 862 -10.89 39.07 17.46
C PHE A 862 -12.33 38.99 17.96
N PHE A 863 -12.99 40.14 18.19
CA PHE A 863 -14.40 40.17 18.55
C PHE A 863 -15.29 39.67 17.43
N GLN A 864 -15.01 40.04 16.17
CA GLN A 864 -15.75 39.50 15.01
C GLN A 864 -15.60 37.98 14.92
N GLN A 865 -14.40 37.44 15.13
CA GLN A 865 -14.22 35.99 15.19
C GLN A 865 -14.99 35.37 16.36
N GLY A 866 -14.95 35.96 17.56
CA GLY A 866 -15.66 35.47 18.73
C GLY A 866 -17.18 35.45 18.54
N ASP A 867 -17.72 36.48 17.89
CA ASP A 867 -19.13 36.56 17.51
C ASP A 867 -19.51 35.40 16.55
N ILE A 868 -18.65 35.11 15.55
CA ILE A 868 -18.82 33.97 14.64
C ILE A 868 -18.74 32.63 15.38
N GLU A 869 -17.81 32.45 16.32
CA GLU A 869 -17.70 31.22 17.14
C GLU A 869 -18.98 30.99 17.97
N LYS A 870 -19.53 32.06 18.55
CA LYS A 870 -20.78 32.02 19.33
C LYS A 870 -21.99 31.71 18.45
N GLU A 871 -22.07 32.29 17.26
CA GLU A 871 -23.20 32.12 16.34
C GLU A 871 -23.19 30.78 15.61
N GLN A 872 -22.07 30.39 15.01
CA GLN A 872 -21.97 29.22 14.12
C GLN A 872 -21.60 27.95 14.88
N LEU A 873 -20.62 28.02 15.78
CA LEU A 873 -20.10 26.85 16.50
C LEU A 873 -20.81 26.62 17.85
N LYS A 874 -21.58 27.60 18.33
CA LYS A 874 -22.27 27.58 19.64
C LYS A 874 -21.32 27.34 20.82
N ILE A 875 -20.10 27.86 20.72
CA ILE A 875 -19.05 27.79 21.76
C ILE A 875 -18.91 29.16 22.40
N GLN A 876 -18.60 29.21 23.70
CA GLN A 876 -18.23 30.46 24.35
C GLN A 876 -16.79 30.85 23.94
N PRO A 877 -16.57 32.02 23.31
CA PRO A 877 -15.23 32.47 22.95
C PRO A 877 -14.38 32.70 24.20
N ILE A 878 -13.06 32.67 24.02
CA ILE A 878 -12.12 33.07 25.08
C ILE A 878 -12.25 34.57 25.36
N ASP A 879 -11.88 34.99 26.57
CA ASP A 879 -12.04 36.38 27.04
C ASP A 879 -11.47 37.43 26.08
N MET A 880 -10.34 37.13 25.41
CA MET A 880 -9.71 38.01 24.41
C MET A 880 -10.58 38.26 23.16
N MET A 881 -11.48 37.33 22.84
CA MET A 881 -12.39 37.37 21.70
C MET A 881 -13.82 37.69 22.12
N ASP A 882 -14.06 37.92 23.41
CA ASP A 882 -15.39 38.24 23.93
C ASP A 882 -15.60 39.77 23.98
N ARG A 883 -16.53 40.26 23.15
CA ARG A 883 -16.88 41.68 23.08
C ARG A 883 -17.42 42.22 24.41
N GLU A 884 -18.01 41.36 25.24
CA GLU A 884 -18.55 41.73 26.55
C GLU A 884 -17.44 42.02 27.58
N LYS A 885 -16.22 41.52 27.34
CA LYS A 885 -15.03 41.71 28.20
C LYS A 885 -14.07 42.79 27.67
N ARG A 886 -14.58 43.74 26.89
CA ARG A 886 -13.77 44.84 26.33
C ARG A 886 -13.00 45.63 27.40
N ASP A 887 -13.56 45.77 28.59
CA ASP A 887 -12.94 46.50 29.70
C ASP A 887 -11.66 45.83 30.21
N GLU A 888 -11.47 44.52 30.00
CA GLU A 888 -10.25 43.81 30.38
C GLU A 888 -9.12 43.91 29.34
N LEU A 889 -9.40 44.52 28.17
CA LEU A 889 -8.46 44.61 27.05
C LEU A 889 -7.11 45.24 27.44
N PRO A 890 -7.05 46.36 28.22
CA PRO A 890 -5.76 46.94 28.62
C PRO A 890 -4.89 45.97 29.42
N LEU A 891 -5.48 45.20 30.34
CA LEU A 891 -4.75 44.22 31.14
C LEU A 891 -4.26 43.05 30.27
N MET A 892 -5.06 42.61 29.30
CA MET A 892 -4.65 41.57 28.34
C MET A 892 -3.48 42.04 27.46
N GLN A 893 -3.49 43.30 27.01
CA GLN A 893 -2.37 43.90 26.27
C GLN A 893 -1.09 43.95 27.11
N VAL A 894 -1.15 44.34 28.38
CA VAL A 894 0.02 44.29 29.27
C VAL A 894 0.60 42.87 29.37
N ARG A 895 -0.26 41.85 29.52
CA ARG A 895 0.18 40.45 29.58
C ARG A 895 0.81 39.98 28.27
N PHE A 896 0.26 40.39 27.12
CA PHE A 896 0.82 40.11 25.79
C PHE A 896 2.22 40.74 25.64
N ILE A 897 2.37 42.00 26.05
CA ILE A 897 3.64 42.72 26.02
C ILE A 897 4.69 42.01 26.88
N ASP A 898 4.32 41.63 28.11
CA ASP A 898 5.26 40.99 29.05
C ASP A 898 5.67 39.59 28.62
N SER A 899 4.75 38.81 28.03
CA SER A 899 4.99 37.41 27.70
C SER A 899 5.69 37.20 26.36
N ILE A 900 5.40 38.06 25.38
CA ILE A 900 5.81 37.86 23.98
C ILE A 900 6.75 38.99 23.53
N CYS A 901 6.35 40.25 23.67
CA CYS A 901 7.04 41.38 23.06
C CYS A 901 8.35 41.71 23.78
N THR A 902 8.31 42.00 25.08
CA THR A 902 9.48 42.44 25.85
C THR A 902 10.67 41.49 25.70
N PRO A 903 10.52 40.15 25.87
CA PRO A 903 11.67 39.25 25.76
C PRO A 903 12.32 39.24 24.38
N VAL A 904 11.52 39.27 23.30
CA VAL A 904 12.07 39.19 21.94
C VAL A 904 12.76 40.49 21.53
N TYR A 905 12.18 41.65 21.84
CA TYR A 905 12.83 42.93 21.52
C TYR A 905 14.09 43.16 22.37
N GLU A 906 14.10 42.73 23.64
CA GLU A 906 15.32 42.78 24.46
C GLU A 906 16.43 41.88 23.90
N ALA A 907 16.10 40.69 23.39
CA ALA A 907 17.07 39.84 22.71
C ALA A 907 17.65 40.51 21.45
N PHE A 908 16.83 41.14 20.62
CA PHE A 908 17.31 41.86 19.43
C PHE A 908 18.14 43.11 19.78
N ALA A 909 17.80 43.81 20.86
CA ALA A 909 18.61 44.92 21.36
C ALA A 909 20.01 44.47 21.85
N LYS A 910 20.15 43.23 22.36
CA LYS A 910 21.45 42.63 22.69
C LYS A 910 22.28 42.29 21.44
N ILE A 911 21.62 41.97 20.33
CA ILE A 911 22.30 41.68 19.05
C ILE A 911 22.79 42.97 18.39
N SER A 912 21.98 44.04 18.43
CA SER A 912 22.36 45.34 17.88
C SER A 912 21.81 46.49 18.72
N ASP A 913 22.71 47.32 19.26
CA ASP A 913 22.36 48.51 20.04
C ASP A 913 21.46 49.50 19.28
N THR A 914 21.50 49.46 17.94
CA THR A 914 20.66 50.30 17.07
C THR A 914 19.17 49.97 17.16
N LEU A 915 18.82 48.81 17.72
CA LEU A 915 17.45 48.34 17.91
C LEU A 915 16.88 48.63 19.31
N CYS A 916 17.68 49.22 20.22
CA CYS A 916 17.22 49.70 21.53
C CYS A 916 15.95 50.58 21.47
N PRO A 917 15.75 51.46 20.46
CA PRO A 917 14.53 52.26 20.35
C PRO A 917 13.24 51.42 20.27
N LEU A 918 13.29 50.18 19.78
CA LEU A 918 12.13 49.28 19.76
C LEU A 918 11.74 48.86 21.19
N VAL A 919 12.73 48.51 22.02
CA VAL A 919 12.51 48.16 23.43
C VAL A 919 11.95 49.33 24.22
N GLU A 920 12.46 50.55 23.97
CA GLU A 920 11.93 51.77 24.58
C GLU A 920 10.47 51.99 24.19
N GLY A 921 10.11 51.79 22.91
CA GLY A 921 8.73 51.87 22.43
C GLY A 921 7.81 50.89 23.16
N VAL A 922 8.23 49.62 23.28
CA VAL A 922 7.47 48.59 24.02
C VAL A 922 7.28 48.96 25.49
N ARG A 923 8.34 49.39 26.17
CA ARG A 923 8.28 49.79 27.59
C ARG A 923 7.39 51.01 27.81
N SER A 924 7.46 51.99 26.91
CA SER A 924 6.59 53.17 26.93
C SER A 924 5.12 52.78 26.77
N ASN A 925 4.79 51.99 25.75
CA ASN A 925 3.41 51.54 25.50
C ASN A 925 2.88 50.65 26.61
N ARG A 926 3.72 49.79 27.19
CA ARG A 926 3.37 49.00 28.38
C ARG A 926 2.93 49.88 29.53
N SER A 927 3.65 50.97 29.80
CA SER A 927 3.31 51.90 30.88
C SER A 927 1.97 52.60 30.62
N GLU A 928 1.68 53.00 29.39
CA GLU A 928 0.39 53.61 29.04
C GLU A 928 -0.77 52.62 29.16
N TRP A 929 -0.60 51.39 28.69
CA TRP A 929 -1.60 50.33 28.88
C TRP A 929 -1.85 49.99 30.35
N LEU A 930 -0.80 50.00 31.17
CA LEU A 930 -0.94 49.77 32.61
C LEU A 930 -1.73 50.91 33.29
N LYS A 931 -1.47 52.17 32.93
CA LYS A 931 -2.25 53.32 33.42
C LYS A 931 -3.73 53.20 33.04
N LEU A 932 -4.04 52.75 31.82
CA LEU A 932 -5.42 52.51 31.41
C LEU A 932 -6.08 51.38 32.21
N ALA A 933 -5.35 50.28 32.47
CA ALA A 933 -5.86 49.17 33.26
C ALA A 933 -6.13 49.58 34.72
N GLU A 934 -5.23 50.36 35.33
CA GLU A 934 -5.38 50.88 36.69
C GLU A 934 -6.55 51.88 36.78
N ALA A 935 -6.69 52.78 35.79
CA ALA A 935 -7.79 53.75 35.75
C ALA A 935 -9.17 53.12 35.59
N GLN A 936 -9.25 51.93 34.98
CA GLN A 936 -10.49 51.16 34.88
C GLN A 936 -10.81 50.40 36.18
N GLY A 937 -9.79 49.93 36.90
CA GLY A 937 -9.95 49.23 38.18
C GLY A 937 -10.42 50.13 39.33
N ASP A 938 -10.15 51.43 39.29
CA ASP A 938 -10.63 52.40 40.29
C ASP A 938 -12.09 52.85 40.07
N ASN A 939 -12.72 52.48 38.94
CA ASN A 939 -14.09 52.83 38.57
C ASN A 939 -15.11 51.68 38.74
N THR A 940 -14.66 50.52 39.23
CA THR A 940 -15.47 49.34 39.62
C THR A 940 -15.41 49.14 41.11
#